data_AF-A0A564WXX7-F1
#
_entry.id   AF-A0A564WXX7-F1
#
_cell.length_a   1.000
_cell.length_b   1.000
_cell.length_c   1.000
_cell.angle_alpha   90.00
_cell.angle_beta   90.00
_cell.angle_gamma   90.00
#
_symmetry.space_group_name_H-M   'P 1'
#
loop_
_entity.id
_entity.type
_entity.pdbx_description
1 polymer ?
#
loop_
_entity_poly.entity_id
_entity_poly.type
_entity_poly.pdbx_seq_one_letter_code
_entity_poly.pdbx_strand_id
1 'polypeptide(L)'
;MSKLKILIVDDSQLNREILSCMLEDKYDICEAENGKQAVEILERCHKDFKLVLLDLIMPVMDGYQVLAVMKEKQWLDMLPVICISSETSEDSIRRVYGLGASDYFTRPFDAMTVFHRVESTIALHDKMTGDLQDAMKMLSSIFHRILKINLSTDTYTVIRGKDSTVSMLPSLSESLKMMADYKYIYEEDQEEYLKFCSIDNLRRELAKGRERIYLNYRTLIKQEYRWVCMEVIRSAEYKPDDQIAMMYIRDINDEYLKQLDKIIRHAKDAFASVTVNISDGSCIMANSRIASLELKDVNEPLDSYIERISQSIPQREVRTQYRKVFCVDNLRECLTQGKDMIQWECPVYAAKGISLRMIRTTVEMVRNVSYDRLEALIYFSDITENYFSEQIPHMLYRKNFDRIEIIDGQRDCVRLDHPGICAMEMVLAEEISYSGYVTEVMKKFVPDDEKSVYEKCVRLDTIRKELQEKDRYSFSVHQFNKKGEKCLKNYTFFYLNKFFDIIVATVEDITEKFEQDILTGGYNRQGFIRHVERILKESEDRTGYAVVFFDIKNFKAVNELFGTEIGDMMLRKVYEDVRKSELKPLVSAREDADHFICLVERKNLDLDMLTGMCQKKLTRGGKTLHLSVKCGIFMLEKKKMSVNGMIDRAKIAQRYITDEFVQSYKIYDSSMKNTYIDKATLAGELEEGIEQGQFKVYFQPVVDAMTGKIASAESLIRWFYPEKGFISPGVFIPALEESGHISELDLYVLDSVNEFQKKRYQSDKITVPVSTNLSWMDFYDETIMNWLEKKCADASMPSGLCRMEITETSYAAIEADRNATLEALREAGILLLLDDFGSGYSSFGMLQNYNFDIMKIDMSFVRQIETNTKTRSIIRFIIEMAHTMDIKIIAEGAETKEQVEFLRDNGCDYIQGYYFYKPMPEEEFVKLLDAGR
;
A
#
# COMPACT_ATOMS: atom_id res chain seq x y z
N MET A 1 33.82 -17.28 -17.16
CA MET A 1 32.73 -17.62 -18.10
C MET A 1 32.25 -16.31 -18.71
N SER A 2 32.00 -16.25 -20.03
CA SER A 2 31.44 -15.03 -20.63
C SER A 2 30.03 -14.81 -20.10
N LYS A 3 29.70 -13.57 -19.71
CA LYS A 3 28.34 -13.21 -19.28
C LYS A 3 27.35 -13.45 -20.43
N LEU A 4 26.13 -13.86 -20.10
CA LEU A 4 25.06 -14.06 -21.08
C LEU A 4 24.58 -12.70 -21.59
N LYS A 5 24.27 -12.59 -22.90
CA LYS A 5 23.84 -11.30 -23.47
C LYS A 5 22.33 -11.08 -23.37
N ILE A 6 21.94 -9.88 -22.94
CA ILE A 6 20.54 -9.42 -22.93
C ILE A 6 20.44 -8.15 -23.77
N LEU A 7 19.39 -8.04 -24.57
CA LEU A 7 19.07 -6.83 -25.34
C LEU A 7 17.99 -6.03 -24.60
N ILE A 8 18.26 -4.76 -24.29
CA ILE A 8 17.30 -3.82 -23.70
C ILE A 8 16.90 -2.80 -24.77
N VAL A 9 15.59 -2.69 -25.02
CA VAL A 9 15.02 -1.82 -26.04
C VAL A 9 14.01 -0.89 -25.38
N ASP A 10 14.37 0.39 -25.25
CA ASP A 10 13.53 1.43 -24.63
C ASP A 10 13.95 2.79 -25.22
N ASP A 11 13.00 3.68 -25.47
CA ASP A 11 13.27 4.99 -26.08
C ASP A 11 13.88 5.98 -25.07
N SER A 12 13.63 5.77 -23.79
CA SER A 12 14.17 6.58 -22.70
C SER A 12 15.56 6.09 -22.29
N GLN A 13 16.56 6.95 -22.47
CA GLN A 13 17.92 6.70 -22.00
C GLN A 13 17.97 6.38 -20.50
N LEU A 14 17.17 7.07 -19.69
CA LEU A 14 17.11 6.83 -18.24
C LEU A 14 16.63 5.42 -17.90
N ASN A 15 15.65 4.89 -18.63
CA ASN A 15 15.14 3.54 -18.38
C ASN A 15 16.16 2.47 -18.76
N ARG A 16 16.88 2.67 -19.87
CA ARG A 16 17.96 1.78 -20.27
C ARG A 16 19.07 1.78 -19.23
N GLU A 17 19.51 2.96 -18.76
CA GLU A 17 20.52 3.08 -17.70
C GLU A 17 20.08 2.38 -16.41
N ILE A 18 18.82 2.54 -15.98
CA ILE A 18 18.28 1.88 -14.78
C ILE A 18 18.29 0.35 -14.93
N LEU A 19 17.79 -0.18 -16.05
CA LEU A 19 17.73 -1.63 -16.28
C LEU A 19 19.13 -2.23 -16.51
N SER A 20 20.02 -1.49 -17.17
CA SER A 20 21.44 -1.84 -17.32
C SER A 20 22.11 -1.93 -15.95
N CYS A 21 21.98 -0.92 -15.09
CA CYS A 21 22.51 -0.97 -13.72
C CYS A 21 21.94 -2.13 -12.88
N MET A 22 20.68 -2.53 -13.13
CA MET A 22 20.06 -3.66 -12.42
C MET A 22 20.61 -5.03 -12.87
N LEU A 23 21.12 -5.15 -14.10
CA LEU A 23 21.43 -6.44 -14.74
C LEU A 23 22.91 -6.63 -15.12
N GLU A 24 23.69 -5.55 -15.18
CA GLU A 24 25.10 -5.55 -15.63
C GLU A 24 26.02 -6.43 -14.77
N ASP A 25 25.68 -6.64 -13.49
CA ASP A 25 26.44 -7.51 -12.58
C ASP A 25 26.52 -8.95 -13.08
N LYS A 26 25.45 -9.47 -13.69
CA LYS A 26 25.36 -10.86 -14.16
C LYS A 26 25.31 -11.03 -15.68
N TYR A 27 24.85 -10.03 -16.42
CA TYR A 27 24.61 -10.12 -17.85
C TYR A 27 25.46 -9.11 -18.64
N ASP A 28 25.73 -9.42 -19.90
CA ASP A 28 26.34 -8.49 -20.86
C ASP A 28 25.20 -7.76 -21.59
N ILE A 29 25.10 -6.44 -21.37
CA ILE A 29 23.93 -5.67 -21.79
C ILE A 29 24.19 -5.00 -23.13
N CYS A 30 23.28 -5.19 -24.07
CA CYS A 30 23.24 -4.44 -25.33
C CYS A 30 21.97 -3.59 -25.33
N GLU A 31 22.07 -2.35 -25.82
CA GLU A 31 20.97 -1.38 -25.78
C GLU A 31 20.54 -0.97 -27.19
N ALA A 32 19.24 -0.73 -27.36
CA ALA A 32 18.65 -0.14 -28.55
C ALA A 32 17.62 0.94 -28.16
N GLU A 33 17.60 2.02 -28.92
CA GLU A 33 16.80 3.21 -28.62
C GLU A 33 15.43 3.21 -29.31
N ASN A 34 15.17 2.24 -30.19
CA ASN A 34 13.88 2.06 -30.88
C ASN A 34 13.79 0.66 -31.49
N GLY A 35 12.57 0.27 -31.90
CA GLY A 35 12.31 -1.05 -32.46
C GLY A 35 13.07 -1.35 -33.75
N LYS A 36 13.36 -0.35 -34.60
CA LYS A 36 14.10 -0.55 -35.85
C LYS A 36 15.55 -0.94 -35.57
N GLN A 37 16.20 -0.23 -34.66
CA GLN A 37 17.55 -0.56 -34.22
C GLN A 37 17.61 -1.94 -33.57
N ALA A 38 16.60 -2.29 -32.76
CA ALA A 38 16.50 -3.62 -32.17
C ALA A 38 16.42 -4.73 -33.24
N VAL A 39 15.59 -4.55 -34.28
CA VAL A 39 15.51 -5.50 -35.40
C VAL A 39 16.84 -5.60 -36.14
N GLU A 40 17.51 -4.48 -36.44
CA GLU A 40 18.82 -4.49 -37.12
C GLU A 40 19.90 -5.24 -36.31
N ILE A 41 19.87 -5.12 -34.97
CA ILE A 41 20.77 -5.86 -34.07
C ILE A 41 20.43 -7.36 -34.09
N LEU A 42 19.15 -7.72 -33.97
CA LEU A 42 18.69 -9.11 -33.97
C LEU A 42 18.94 -9.81 -35.32
N GLU A 43 18.79 -9.11 -36.46
CA GLU A 43 19.12 -9.67 -37.78
C GLU A 43 20.59 -10.10 -37.87
N ARG A 44 21.49 -9.35 -37.24
CA ARG A 44 22.93 -9.64 -37.27
C ARG A 44 23.34 -10.73 -36.28
N CYS A 45 22.76 -10.75 -35.07
CA CYS A 45 23.24 -11.59 -33.98
C CYS A 45 22.19 -12.08 -32.96
N HIS A 46 20.92 -12.30 -33.35
CA HIS A 46 19.87 -12.79 -32.44
C HIS A 46 20.24 -14.06 -31.63
N LYS A 47 21.07 -14.96 -32.16
CA LYS A 47 21.49 -16.19 -31.47
C LYS A 47 22.44 -15.97 -30.30
N ASP A 48 23.06 -14.79 -30.22
CA ASP A 48 23.98 -14.45 -29.15
C ASP A 48 23.24 -13.97 -27.90
N PHE A 49 21.99 -13.53 -28.06
CA PHE A 49 21.13 -13.06 -26.99
C PHE A 49 20.37 -14.20 -26.34
N LYS A 50 20.11 -14.05 -25.03
CA LYS A 50 19.29 -14.98 -24.24
C LYS A 50 17.93 -14.44 -23.85
N LEU A 51 17.74 -13.12 -23.94
CA LEU A 51 16.49 -12.45 -23.60
C LEU A 51 16.44 -11.08 -24.29
N VAL A 52 15.24 -10.62 -24.63
CA VAL A 52 14.97 -9.23 -25.02
C VAL A 52 14.03 -8.59 -24.01
N LEU A 53 14.41 -7.44 -23.46
CA LEU A 53 13.52 -6.54 -22.73
C LEU A 53 13.05 -5.45 -23.69
N LEU A 54 11.73 -5.33 -23.88
CA LEU A 54 11.15 -4.55 -24.97
C LEU A 54 10.06 -3.60 -24.49
N ASP A 55 10.29 -2.29 -24.58
CA ASP A 55 9.24 -1.30 -24.39
C ASP A 55 8.17 -1.42 -25.49
N LEU A 56 6.91 -1.30 -25.10
CA LEU A 56 5.78 -1.41 -26.03
C LEU A 56 5.54 -0.12 -26.79
N ILE A 57 5.85 1.03 -26.18
CA ILE A 57 5.57 2.35 -26.75
C ILE A 57 6.90 3.05 -27.04
N MET A 58 7.30 3.07 -28.31
CA MET A 58 8.54 3.73 -28.75
C MET A 58 8.33 4.43 -30.11
N PRO A 59 9.07 5.51 -30.41
CA PRO A 59 9.04 6.16 -31.72
C PRO A 59 9.72 5.31 -32.81
N VAL A 60 9.44 5.62 -34.08
CA VAL A 60 9.96 4.94 -35.29
C VAL A 60 9.41 3.53 -35.53
N MET A 61 9.51 2.65 -34.54
CA MET A 61 8.93 1.31 -34.56
C MET A 61 8.62 0.90 -33.12
N ASP A 62 7.35 0.61 -32.84
CA ASP A 62 6.86 0.27 -31.50
C ASP A 62 7.12 -1.22 -31.15
N GLY A 63 6.98 -1.59 -29.87
CA GLY A 63 7.27 -2.94 -29.41
C GLY A 63 6.32 -3.99 -30.00
N TYR A 64 5.09 -3.61 -30.35
CA TYR A 64 4.14 -4.52 -31.01
C TYR A 64 4.61 -4.88 -32.43
N GLN A 65 5.13 -3.90 -33.17
CA GLN A 65 5.71 -4.10 -34.50
C GLN A 65 6.98 -4.96 -34.43
N VAL A 66 7.83 -4.76 -33.41
CA VAL A 66 9.01 -5.61 -33.17
C VAL A 66 8.59 -7.06 -32.94
N LEU A 67 7.61 -7.32 -32.04
CA LEU A 67 7.09 -8.68 -31.81
C LEU A 67 6.53 -9.33 -33.08
N ALA A 68 5.81 -8.56 -33.91
CA ALA A 68 5.28 -9.06 -35.18
C ALA A 68 6.40 -9.50 -36.14
N VAL A 69 7.47 -8.70 -36.25
CA VAL A 69 8.66 -9.05 -37.05
C VAL A 69 9.37 -10.28 -36.48
N MET A 70 9.57 -10.34 -35.15
CA MET A 70 10.19 -11.49 -34.50
C MET A 70 9.37 -12.78 -34.70
N LYS A 71 8.04 -12.69 -34.74
CA LYS A 71 7.14 -13.80 -35.01
C LYS A 71 7.22 -14.25 -36.47
N GLU A 72 7.19 -13.32 -37.43
CA GLU A 72 7.33 -13.63 -38.86
C GLU A 72 8.68 -14.29 -39.18
N LYS A 73 9.76 -13.84 -38.52
CA LYS A 73 11.11 -14.36 -38.65
C LYS A 73 11.40 -15.60 -37.79
N GLN A 74 10.41 -16.09 -37.02
CA GLN A 74 10.51 -17.23 -36.11
C GLN A 74 11.60 -17.10 -35.02
N TRP A 75 11.92 -15.89 -34.59
CA TRP A 75 12.91 -15.68 -33.52
C TRP A 75 12.33 -15.92 -32.13
N LEU A 76 11.02 -15.73 -31.93
CA LEU A 76 10.34 -15.95 -30.64
C LEU A 76 10.41 -17.40 -30.15
N ASP A 77 10.64 -18.36 -31.04
CA ASP A 77 10.81 -19.78 -30.68
C ASP A 77 12.15 -20.03 -29.96
N MET A 78 13.15 -19.18 -30.20
CA MET A 78 14.52 -19.35 -29.71
C MET A 78 14.93 -18.27 -28.72
N LEU A 79 14.27 -17.11 -28.74
CA LEU A 79 14.63 -15.93 -27.97
C LEU A 79 13.41 -15.39 -27.22
N PRO A 80 13.34 -15.56 -25.89
CA PRO A 80 12.22 -15.07 -25.10
C PRO A 80 12.22 -13.54 -25.02
N VAL A 81 11.02 -12.95 -24.94
CA VAL A 81 10.82 -11.49 -24.89
C VAL A 81 9.98 -11.12 -23.68
N ILE A 82 10.47 -10.20 -22.85
CA ILE A 82 9.70 -9.59 -21.76
C ILE A 82 9.35 -8.15 -22.16
N CYS A 83 8.06 -7.84 -22.19
CA CYS A 83 7.60 -6.52 -22.60
C CYS A 83 7.54 -5.53 -21.43
N ILE A 84 7.82 -4.25 -21.64
CA ILE A 84 7.70 -3.20 -20.63
C ILE A 84 6.48 -2.34 -20.99
N SER A 85 5.57 -2.15 -20.03
CA SER A 85 4.36 -1.36 -20.19
C SER A 85 4.21 -0.30 -19.09
N SER A 86 3.68 0.86 -19.45
CA SER A 86 3.18 1.88 -18.51
C SER A 86 1.69 1.70 -18.17
N GLU A 87 0.98 0.83 -18.92
CA GLU A 87 -0.45 0.59 -18.80
C GLU A 87 -0.73 -0.81 -18.24
N THR A 88 -1.65 -0.90 -17.28
CA THR A 88 -2.02 -2.15 -16.57
C THR A 88 -3.37 -2.73 -17.00
N SER A 89 -3.93 -2.25 -18.12
CA SER A 89 -5.24 -2.74 -18.60
C SER A 89 -5.16 -4.19 -19.07
N GLU A 90 -6.17 -5.00 -18.74
CA GLU A 90 -6.23 -6.43 -19.11
C GLU A 90 -6.16 -6.64 -20.63
N ASP A 91 -6.70 -5.70 -21.42
CA ASP A 91 -6.71 -5.78 -22.89
C ASP A 91 -5.32 -5.60 -23.49
N SER A 92 -4.50 -4.69 -22.94
CA SER A 92 -3.10 -4.50 -23.35
C SER A 92 -2.27 -5.74 -23.01
N ILE A 93 -2.49 -6.36 -21.84
CA ILE A 93 -1.79 -7.59 -21.43
C ILE A 93 -2.15 -8.77 -22.34
N ARG A 94 -3.44 -8.97 -22.66
CA ARG A 94 -3.88 -10.04 -23.58
C ARG A 94 -3.30 -9.87 -24.98
N ARG A 95 -3.18 -8.63 -25.46
CA ARG A 95 -2.57 -8.32 -26.76
C ARG A 95 -1.08 -8.69 -26.81
N VAL A 96 -0.34 -8.41 -25.74
CA VAL A 96 1.10 -8.72 -25.63
C VAL A 96 1.35 -10.23 -25.63
N TYR A 97 0.62 -11.00 -24.82
CA TYR A 97 0.75 -12.46 -24.83
C TYR A 97 0.28 -13.09 -26.15
N GLY A 98 -0.79 -12.57 -26.77
CA GLY A 98 -1.26 -13.05 -28.08
C GLY A 98 -0.26 -12.87 -29.23
N LEU A 99 0.69 -11.94 -29.08
CA LEU A 99 1.78 -11.71 -30.04
C LEU A 99 3.02 -12.56 -29.75
N GLY A 100 3.04 -13.33 -28.66
CA GLY A 100 4.09 -14.30 -28.35
C GLY A 100 5.16 -13.81 -27.37
N ALA A 101 4.89 -12.75 -26.60
CA ALA A 101 5.76 -12.35 -25.49
C ALA A 101 5.75 -13.40 -24.37
N SER A 102 6.89 -13.59 -23.73
CA SER A 102 7.08 -14.57 -22.65
C SER A 102 6.58 -14.04 -21.30
N ASP A 103 6.75 -12.75 -21.05
CA ASP A 103 6.28 -12.08 -19.82
C ASP A 103 6.18 -10.55 -20.01
N TYR A 104 5.79 -9.81 -18.97
CA TYR A 104 5.80 -8.33 -18.98
C TYR A 104 6.21 -7.67 -17.65
N PHE A 105 6.66 -6.41 -17.72
CA PHE A 105 6.97 -5.50 -16.63
C PHE A 105 6.02 -4.30 -16.63
N THR A 106 5.77 -3.75 -15.44
CA THR A 106 5.09 -2.47 -15.25
C THR A 106 6.05 -1.47 -14.62
N ARG A 107 6.04 -0.21 -15.09
CA ARG A 107 6.78 0.88 -14.44
C ARG A 107 6.05 1.33 -13.15
N PRO A 108 6.77 1.73 -12.08
CA PRO A 108 8.24 1.85 -11.94
C PRO A 108 8.95 0.49 -11.73
N PHE A 109 10.23 0.42 -12.13
CA PHE A 109 11.02 -0.82 -12.08
C PHE A 109 11.48 -1.15 -10.64
N ASP A 110 11.13 -2.35 -10.17
CA ASP A 110 11.67 -2.94 -8.95
C ASP A 110 12.81 -3.92 -9.29
N ALA A 111 14.02 -3.67 -8.77
CA ALA A 111 15.22 -4.42 -9.12
C ALA A 111 15.10 -5.93 -8.86
N MET A 112 14.47 -6.31 -7.74
CA MET A 112 14.30 -7.73 -7.37
C MET A 112 13.32 -8.44 -8.30
N THR A 113 12.24 -7.76 -8.70
CA THR A 113 11.23 -8.28 -9.64
C THR A 113 11.82 -8.42 -11.05
N VAL A 114 12.56 -7.41 -11.52
CA VAL A 114 13.27 -7.46 -12.81
C VAL A 114 14.23 -8.64 -12.84
N PHE A 115 15.04 -8.76 -11.80
CA PHE A 115 16.04 -9.82 -11.68
C PHE A 115 15.42 -11.23 -11.69
N HIS A 116 14.39 -11.46 -10.87
CA HIS A 116 13.75 -12.77 -10.77
C HIS A 116 13.00 -13.17 -12.05
N ARG A 117 12.33 -12.21 -12.72
CA ARG A 117 11.61 -12.49 -13.97
C ARG A 117 12.57 -12.77 -15.12
N VAL A 118 13.69 -12.04 -15.20
CA VAL A 118 14.77 -12.32 -16.17
C VAL A 118 15.34 -13.72 -15.95
N GLU A 119 15.74 -14.08 -14.73
CA GLU A 119 16.28 -15.42 -14.43
C GLU A 119 15.26 -16.53 -14.68
N SER A 120 14.01 -16.35 -14.24
CA SER A 120 12.95 -17.37 -14.41
C SER A 120 12.61 -17.59 -15.87
N THR A 121 12.51 -16.51 -16.67
CA THR A 121 12.19 -16.60 -18.10
C THR A 121 13.31 -17.30 -18.87
N ILE A 122 14.57 -16.96 -18.61
CA ILE A 122 15.72 -17.62 -19.23
C ILE A 122 15.76 -19.11 -18.82
N ALA A 123 15.54 -19.43 -17.54
CA ALA A 123 15.55 -20.80 -17.06
C ALA A 123 14.41 -21.66 -17.62
N LEU A 124 13.19 -21.11 -17.72
CA LEU A 124 12.04 -21.79 -18.31
C LEU A 124 12.25 -22.03 -19.81
N HIS A 125 12.80 -21.05 -20.52
CA HIS A 125 13.07 -21.15 -21.95
C HIS A 125 14.21 -22.12 -22.26
N ASP A 126 15.31 -22.08 -21.50
CA ASP A 126 16.42 -23.05 -21.65
C ASP A 126 15.94 -24.49 -21.33
N LYS A 127 15.00 -24.66 -20.39
CA LYS A 127 14.37 -25.96 -20.08
C LYS A 127 13.49 -26.47 -21.24
N MET A 128 12.62 -25.63 -21.79
CA MET A 128 11.80 -25.95 -22.97
C MET A 128 12.63 -26.27 -24.22
N THR A 129 13.73 -25.55 -24.44
CA THR A 129 14.61 -25.75 -25.60
C THR A 129 15.45 -27.03 -25.46
N GLY A 130 15.80 -27.41 -24.21
CA GLY A 130 16.38 -28.71 -23.88
C GLY A 130 15.44 -29.88 -24.17
N ASP A 131 14.16 -29.74 -23.80
CA ASP A 131 13.13 -30.76 -24.03
C ASP A 131 12.82 -30.99 -25.53
N LEU A 132 12.96 -29.97 -26.38
CA LEU A 132 12.77 -30.10 -27.84
C LEU A 132 13.92 -30.88 -28.52
N GLN A 133 15.16 -30.69 -28.07
CA GLN A 133 16.31 -31.47 -28.56
C GLN A 133 16.26 -32.92 -28.08
N ASP A 134 15.76 -33.15 -26.87
CA ASP A 134 15.49 -34.49 -26.34
C ASP A 134 14.30 -35.15 -27.04
N ALA A 135 13.26 -34.40 -27.42
CA ALA A 135 12.17 -34.88 -28.28
C ALA A 135 12.66 -35.26 -29.70
N MET A 136 13.58 -34.49 -30.29
CA MET A 136 14.20 -34.83 -31.58
C MET A 136 15.11 -36.07 -31.47
N LYS A 137 15.82 -36.27 -30.35
CA LYS A 137 16.54 -37.51 -30.02
C LYS A 137 15.58 -38.69 -29.79
N MET A 138 14.42 -38.45 -29.19
CA MET A 138 13.41 -39.47 -28.89
C MET A 138 12.70 -39.95 -30.17
N LEU A 139 12.34 -39.04 -31.08
CA LEU A 139 11.83 -39.35 -32.43
C LEU A 139 12.86 -40.14 -33.27
N SER A 140 14.15 -39.94 -32.98
CA SER A 140 15.23 -40.71 -33.60
C SER A 140 15.33 -42.18 -33.12
N SER A 141 14.53 -42.62 -32.14
CA SER A 141 14.56 -44.02 -31.67
C SER A 141 13.43 -44.91 -32.23
N ILE A 142 12.50 -44.32 -33.00
CA ILE A 142 11.22 -44.95 -33.35
C ILE A 142 11.23 -45.61 -34.74
N PHE A 143 12.00 -45.09 -35.70
CA PHE A 143 11.99 -45.56 -37.10
C PHE A 143 13.25 -46.35 -37.46
N HIS A 144 13.06 -47.55 -38.01
CA HIS A 144 14.14 -48.41 -38.51
C HIS A 144 14.76 -47.85 -39.80
N ARG A 145 13.94 -47.28 -40.70
CA ARG A 145 14.40 -46.63 -41.94
C ARG A 145 13.48 -45.47 -42.34
N ILE A 146 14.07 -44.40 -42.89
CA ILE A 146 13.34 -43.24 -43.43
C ILE A 146 13.87 -42.91 -44.81
N LEU A 147 12.98 -42.85 -45.81
CA LEU A 147 13.28 -42.56 -47.20
C LEU A 147 12.46 -41.36 -47.67
N LYS A 148 13.10 -40.41 -48.37
CA LYS A 148 12.41 -39.43 -49.21
C LYS A 148 12.30 -40.04 -50.61
N ILE A 149 11.09 -40.27 -51.09
CA ILE A 149 10.85 -40.92 -52.38
C ILE A 149 10.28 -39.91 -53.37
N ASN A 150 10.80 -39.89 -54.59
CA ASN A 150 10.20 -39.19 -55.71
C ASN A 150 9.47 -40.21 -56.58
N LEU A 151 8.14 -40.22 -56.47
CA LEU A 151 7.33 -41.18 -57.23
C LEU A 151 7.33 -40.85 -58.72
N SER A 152 7.62 -39.63 -59.15
CA SER A 152 7.58 -39.22 -60.57
C SER A 152 8.80 -39.72 -61.35
N THR A 153 9.97 -39.69 -60.71
CA THR A 153 11.25 -40.10 -61.30
C THR A 153 11.73 -41.49 -60.87
N ASP A 154 10.99 -42.20 -60.01
CA ASP A 154 11.38 -43.49 -59.42
C ASP A 154 12.73 -43.43 -58.68
N THR A 155 13.03 -42.29 -58.06
CA THR A 155 14.27 -42.09 -57.28
C THR A 155 13.98 -41.94 -55.80
N TYR A 156 14.98 -42.19 -54.96
CA TYR A 156 14.83 -42.02 -53.52
C TYR A 156 16.14 -41.57 -52.86
N THR A 157 16.00 -40.93 -51.70
CA THR A 157 17.11 -40.55 -50.83
C THR A 157 16.90 -41.18 -49.47
N VAL A 158 17.89 -41.93 -49.00
CA VAL A 158 17.88 -42.48 -47.64
C VAL A 158 18.21 -41.34 -46.67
N ILE A 159 17.23 -40.91 -45.89
CA ILE A 159 17.46 -39.94 -44.83
C ILE A 159 18.10 -40.66 -43.62
N ARG A 160 17.74 -41.93 -43.38
CA ARG A 160 18.33 -42.74 -42.29
C ARG A 160 18.17 -44.26 -42.47
N GLY A 161 19.23 -45.03 -42.20
CA GLY A 161 19.28 -46.51 -42.15
C GLY A 161 20.73 -47.01 -41.94
N LYS A 162 20.96 -48.02 -41.09
CA LYS A 162 22.31 -48.41 -40.62
C LYS A 162 22.99 -49.58 -41.37
N ASP A 163 22.34 -50.20 -42.35
CA ASP A 163 22.95 -51.30 -43.10
C ASP A 163 23.46 -50.84 -44.48
N SER A 164 24.76 -51.04 -44.68
CA SER A 164 25.53 -50.77 -45.90
C SER A 164 25.27 -51.72 -47.06
N THR A 165 24.24 -52.57 -46.98
CA THR A 165 23.98 -53.65 -47.95
C THR A 165 22.94 -53.33 -49.02
N VAL A 166 22.24 -52.18 -48.95
CA VAL A 166 21.34 -51.68 -50.01
C VAL A 166 21.65 -50.21 -50.34
N SER A 167 22.91 -49.97 -50.64
CA SER A 167 23.40 -48.75 -51.28
C SER A 167 24.04 -49.25 -52.56
N MET A 168 23.40 -49.02 -53.73
CA MET A 168 23.95 -49.09 -55.11
C MET A 168 22.88 -49.47 -56.17
N LEU A 169 21.60 -49.09 -56.02
CA LEU A 169 20.62 -49.19 -57.12
C LEU A 169 19.99 -47.81 -57.41
N PRO A 170 19.82 -47.44 -58.70
CA PRO A 170 19.37 -46.11 -59.10
C PRO A 170 17.85 -45.89 -58.96
N SER A 171 17.05 -46.97 -58.90
CA SER A 171 15.58 -46.93 -58.86
C SER A 171 15.02 -47.42 -57.51
N LEU A 172 13.97 -46.75 -57.00
CA LEU A 172 13.22 -47.18 -55.83
C LEU A 172 12.53 -48.54 -56.07
N SER A 173 11.95 -48.73 -57.26
CA SER A 173 11.27 -49.97 -57.65
C SER A 173 12.20 -51.17 -57.70
N GLU A 174 13.43 -51.00 -58.21
CA GLU A 174 14.43 -52.06 -58.22
C GLU A 174 14.87 -52.43 -56.80
N SER A 175 15.09 -51.43 -55.94
CA SER A 175 15.45 -51.65 -54.53
C SER A 175 14.36 -52.37 -53.74
N LEU A 176 13.08 -52.05 -53.95
CA LEU A 176 11.97 -52.71 -53.28
C LEU A 176 11.75 -54.14 -53.81
N LYS A 177 11.91 -54.38 -55.11
CA LYS A 177 11.85 -55.74 -55.69
C LYS A 177 12.98 -56.64 -55.17
N MET A 178 14.19 -56.11 -55.08
CA MET A 178 15.34 -56.85 -54.53
C MET A 178 15.08 -57.38 -53.12
N MET A 179 14.36 -56.63 -52.27
CA MET A 179 14.00 -57.09 -50.92
C MET A 179 13.10 -58.34 -50.96
N ALA A 180 12.18 -58.44 -51.93
CA ALA A 180 11.35 -59.62 -52.09
C ALA A 180 12.15 -60.81 -52.70
N ASP A 181 12.94 -60.56 -53.74
CA ASP A 181 13.64 -61.61 -54.50
C ASP A 181 14.75 -62.32 -53.68
N TYR A 182 15.38 -61.62 -52.73
CA TYR A 182 16.45 -62.17 -51.89
C TYR A 182 15.95 -62.74 -50.54
N LYS A 183 14.67 -63.11 -50.44
CA LYS A 183 14.03 -63.65 -49.22
C LYS A 183 14.16 -62.74 -47.97
N TYR A 184 14.25 -61.42 -48.13
CA TYR A 184 14.14 -60.51 -46.98
C TYR A 184 12.68 -60.32 -46.55
N ILE A 185 11.72 -60.62 -47.42
CA ILE A 185 10.29 -60.60 -47.11
C ILE A 185 9.80 -62.04 -46.93
N TYR A 186 9.02 -62.28 -45.89
CA TYR A 186 8.45 -63.61 -45.60
C TYR A 186 7.57 -64.09 -46.76
N GLU A 187 7.63 -65.38 -47.13
CA GLU A 187 7.07 -65.92 -48.38
C GLU A 187 5.57 -65.61 -48.55
N GLU A 188 4.77 -65.62 -47.47
CA GLU A 188 3.32 -65.31 -47.51
C GLU A 188 3.01 -63.82 -47.73
N ASP A 189 3.93 -62.93 -47.35
CA ASP A 189 3.70 -61.48 -47.40
C ASP A 189 4.23 -60.86 -48.71
N GLN A 190 4.94 -61.64 -49.54
CA GLN A 190 5.63 -61.15 -50.75
C GLN A 190 4.67 -60.59 -51.81
N GLU A 191 3.55 -61.26 -52.06
CA GLU A 191 2.58 -60.82 -53.08
C GLU A 191 1.95 -59.47 -52.71
N GLU A 192 1.54 -59.33 -51.45
CA GLU A 192 0.94 -58.10 -50.94
C GLU A 192 1.96 -56.95 -50.84
N TYR A 193 3.19 -57.27 -50.42
CA TYR A 193 4.32 -56.33 -50.38
C TYR A 193 4.65 -55.76 -51.78
N LEU A 194 4.82 -56.62 -52.78
CA LEU A 194 5.14 -56.19 -54.15
C LEU A 194 4.00 -55.37 -54.77
N LYS A 195 2.75 -55.74 -54.47
CA LYS A 195 1.58 -54.98 -54.92
C LYS A 195 1.54 -53.59 -54.29
N PHE A 196 1.74 -53.48 -52.98
CA PHE A 196 1.76 -52.22 -52.25
C PHE A 196 2.89 -51.30 -52.74
N CYS A 197 4.11 -51.83 -52.85
CA CYS A 197 5.33 -51.11 -53.21
C CYS A 197 5.44 -50.73 -54.69
N SER A 198 4.52 -51.12 -55.56
CA SER A 198 4.52 -50.69 -56.96
C SER A 198 4.25 -49.17 -57.07
N ILE A 199 5.07 -48.44 -57.84
CA ILE A 199 4.90 -46.99 -57.99
C ILE A 199 3.49 -46.64 -58.46
N ASP A 200 2.94 -47.38 -59.42
CA ASP A 200 1.60 -47.11 -59.93
C ASP A 200 0.53 -47.24 -58.85
N ASN A 201 0.70 -48.17 -57.90
CA ASN A 201 -0.19 -48.30 -56.74
C ASN A 201 0.01 -47.15 -55.75
N LEU A 202 1.26 -46.81 -55.40
CA LEU A 202 1.56 -45.68 -54.50
C LEU A 202 1.06 -44.35 -55.06
N ARG A 203 1.28 -44.07 -56.35
CA ARG A 203 0.77 -42.89 -57.05
C ARG A 203 -0.75 -42.86 -57.03
N ARG A 204 -1.40 -43.97 -57.38
CA ARG A 204 -2.86 -44.07 -57.43
C ARG A 204 -3.51 -43.88 -56.06
N GLU A 205 -2.97 -44.53 -55.03
CA GLU A 205 -3.54 -44.46 -53.68
C GLU A 205 -3.32 -43.08 -53.03
N LEU A 206 -2.17 -42.44 -53.27
CA LEU A 206 -1.94 -41.07 -52.81
C LEU A 206 -2.79 -40.07 -53.62
N ALA A 207 -2.91 -40.24 -54.95
CA ALA A 207 -3.74 -39.37 -55.81
C ALA A 207 -5.23 -39.35 -55.43
N LYS A 208 -5.75 -40.42 -54.81
CA LYS A 208 -7.13 -40.50 -54.29
C LYS A 208 -7.40 -39.62 -53.05
N GLY A 209 -6.44 -38.80 -52.61
CA GLY A 209 -6.62 -37.87 -51.50
C GLY A 209 -6.30 -38.47 -50.13
N ARG A 210 -5.74 -39.68 -50.06
CA ARG A 210 -5.21 -40.24 -48.81
C ARG A 210 -3.89 -39.57 -48.47
N GLU A 211 -3.82 -38.87 -47.34
CA GLU A 211 -2.58 -38.23 -46.86
C GLU A 211 -1.52 -39.26 -46.47
N ARG A 212 -1.95 -40.47 -46.10
CA ARG A 212 -1.14 -41.54 -45.52
C ARG A 212 -1.67 -42.90 -45.96
N ILE A 213 -0.76 -43.79 -46.34
CA ILE A 213 -1.04 -45.21 -46.64
C ILE A 213 -0.02 -46.08 -45.94
N TYR A 214 -0.39 -47.30 -45.55
CA TYR A 214 0.50 -48.19 -44.81
C TYR A 214 0.30 -49.67 -45.19
N LEU A 215 1.31 -50.47 -44.90
CA LEU A 215 1.32 -51.93 -45.00
C LEU A 215 2.09 -52.51 -43.82
N ASN A 216 1.55 -53.56 -43.20
CA ASN A 216 2.26 -54.37 -42.23
C ASN A 216 2.74 -55.65 -42.90
N TYR A 217 4.02 -56.01 -42.74
CA TYR A 217 4.61 -57.21 -43.33
C TYR A 217 5.75 -57.73 -42.47
N ARG A 218 6.15 -58.99 -42.68
CA ARG A 218 7.30 -59.58 -41.99
C ARG A 218 8.56 -59.45 -42.85
N THR A 219 9.64 -58.93 -42.25
CA THR A 219 10.94 -58.80 -42.91
C THR A 219 12.10 -59.26 -42.04
N LEU A 220 13.16 -59.74 -42.69
CA LEU A 220 14.35 -60.27 -42.05
C LEU A 220 15.23 -59.12 -41.52
N ILE A 221 15.27 -58.95 -40.20
CA ILE A 221 16.12 -57.99 -39.49
C ILE A 221 17.05 -58.78 -38.55
N LYS A 222 18.37 -58.63 -38.71
CA LYS A 222 19.38 -59.34 -37.89
C LYS A 222 19.15 -60.87 -37.82
N GLN A 223 18.84 -61.49 -38.96
CA GLN A 223 18.62 -62.94 -39.12
C GLN A 223 17.31 -63.51 -38.54
N GLU A 224 16.38 -62.68 -38.06
CA GLU A 224 15.03 -63.09 -37.65
C GLU A 224 13.95 -62.34 -38.44
N TYR A 225 12.84 -63.01 -38.76
CA TYR A 225 11.67 -62.34 -39.35
C TYR A 225 10.91 -61.57 -38.28
N ARG A 226 10.75 -60.26 -38.47
CA ARG A 226 10.05 -59.36 -37.56
C ARG A 226 8.92 -58.63 -38.27
N TRP A 227 7.84 -58.33 -37.53
CA TRP A 227 6.74 -57.51 -38.04
C TRP A 227 7.17 -56.06 -38.12
N VAL A 228 7.04 -55.48 -39.32
CA VAL A 228 7.32 -54.08 -39.59
C VAL A 228 6.10 -53.41 -40.22
N CYS A 229 5.92 -52.13 -39.90
CA CYS A 229 4.93 -51.27 -40.54
C CYS A 229 5.67 -50.34 -41.49
N MET A 230 5.36 -50.43 -42.79
CA MET A 230 5.76 -49.46 -43.79
C MET A 230 4.63 -48.47 -44.00
N GLU A 231 4.99 -47.21 -44.04
CA GLU A 231 4.06 -46.12 -44.16
C GLU A 231 4.58 -45.08 -45.15
N VAL A 232 3.70 -44.63 -46.04
CA VAL A 232 4.01 -43.62 -47.04
C VAL A 232 3.08 -42.44 -46.83
N ILE A 233 3.67 -41.27 -46.54
CA ILE A 233 2.97 -40.03 -46.25
C ILE A 233 3.33 -39.01 -47.32
N ARG A 234 2.35 -38.24 -47.80
CA ARG A 234 2.61 -37.15 -48.73
C ARG A 234 3.51 -36.10 -48.06
N SER A 235 4.58 -35.68 -48.75
CA SER A 235 5.37 -34.54 -48.29
C SER A 235 4.59 -33.24 -48.47
N ALA A 236 4.90 -32.20 -47.69
CA ALA A 236 4.43 -30.84 -47.96
C ALA A 236 4.87 -30.32 -49.35
N GLU A 237 5.93 -30.93 -49.93
CA GLU A 237 6.42 -30.66 -51.29
C GLU A 237 5.64 -31.41 -52.38
N TYR A 238 4.66 -32.24 -52.04
CA TYR A 238 3.93 -33.08 -53.01
C TYR A 238 3.14 -32.23 -54.00
N LYS A 239 3.60 -32.18 -55.27
CA LYS A 239 2.92 -31.50 -56.38
C LYS A 239 2.61 -32.49 -57.50
N PRO A 240 1.63 -32.20 -58.38
CA PRO A 240 1.30 -33.08 -59.50
C PRO A 240 2.51 -33.41 -60.39
N ASP A 241 3.39 -32.43 -60.59
CA ASP A 241 4.62 -32.52 -61.41
C ASP A 241 5.82 -33.07 -60.63
N ASP A 242 5.75 -33.12 -59.29
CA ASP A 242 6.83 -33.56 -58.42
C ASP A 242 6.27 -34.26 -57.16
N GLN A 243 5.94 -35.54 -57.36
CA GLN A 243 5.20 -36.37 -56.40
C GLN A 243 6.10 -36.92 -55.28
N ILE A 244 6.62 -36.01 -54.46
CA ILE A 244 7.54 -36.33 -53.36
C ILE A 244 6.76 -36.83 -52.14
N ALA A 245 7.09 -38.03 -51.67
CA ALA A 245 6.52 -38.62 -50.45
C ALA A 245 7.63 -39.06 -49.47
N MET A 246 7.25 -39.24 -48.22
CA MET A 246 8.11 -39.77 -47.16
C MET A 246 7.67 -41.20 -46.84
N MET A 247 8.60 -42.13 -46.92
CA MET A 247 8.39 -43.53 -46.56
C MET A 247 9.11 -43.85 -45.25
N TYR A 248 8.34 -44.31 -44.26
CA TYR A 248 8.78 -44.68 -42.93
C TYR A 248 8.63 -46.19 -42.76
N ILE A 249 9.65 -46.85 -42.21
CA ILE A 249 9.61 -48.27 -41.85
C ILE A 249 9.93 -48.40 -40.36
N ARG A 250 9.01 -49.00 -39.58
CA ARG A 250 9.14 -49.19 -38.12
C ARG A 250 8.95 -50.65 -37.72
N ASP A 251 9.74 -51.13 -36.75
CA ASP A 251 9.55 -52.44 -36.12
C ASP A 251 8.37 -52.35 -35.14
N ILE A 252 7.33 -53.17 -35.35
CA ILE A 252 6.09 -53.14 -34.55
C ILE A 252 6.15 -54.12 -33.37
N ASN A 253 7.08 -55.10 -33.37
CA ASN A 253 7.27 -55.99 -32.22
C ASN A 253 7.77 -55.22 -30.98
N ASP A 254 8.39 -54.07 -31.21
CA ASP A 254 8.88 -53.15 -30.19
C ASP A 254 7.77 -52.27 -29.58
N GLU A 255 6.59 -52.09 -30.20
CA GLU A 255 5.63 -51.03 -29.81
C GLU A 255 4.88 -51.34 -28.49
N TYR A 256 4.52 -52.62 -28.26
CA TYR A 256 3.94 -53.07 -26.98
C TYR A 256 4.98 -53.07 -25.84
N LEU A 257 6.20 -53.56 -26.11
CA LEU A 257 7.29 -53.53 -25.16
C LEU A 257 7.78 -52.09 -24.87
N LYS A 258 7.70 -51.18 -25.84
CA LYS A 258 7.97 -49.74 -25.67
C LYS A 258 6.86 -49.03 -24.91
N GLN A 259 5.59 -49.40 -25.09
CA GLN A 259 4.50 -48.90 -24.25
C GLN A 259 4.69 -49.35 -22.81
N LEU A 260 4.92 -50.65 -22.57
CA LEU A 260 5.25 -51.17 -21.24
C LEU A 260 6.52 -50.55 -20.66
N ASP A 261 7.60 -50.40 -21.43
CA ASP A 261 8.85 -49.78 -20.96
C ASP A 261 8.70 -48.27 -20.72
N LYS A 262 7.90 -47.56 -21.52
CA LYS A 262 7.54 -46.14 -21.29
C LYS A 262 6.74 -45.99 -19.99
N ILE A 263 5.76 -46.86 -19.77
CA ILE A 263 4.96 -46.89 -18.54
C ILE A 263 5.83 -47.26 -17.32
N ILE A 264 6.72 -48.26 -17.45
CA ILE A 264 7.67 -48.66 -16.41
C ILE A 264 8.68 -47.54 -16.12
N ARG A 265 9.10 -46.77 -17.12
CA ARG A 265 9.92 -45.55 -16.93
C ARG A 265 9.13 -44.44 -16.23
N HIS A 266 7.85 -44.21 -16.55
CA HIS A 266 7.00 -43.25 -15.83
C HIS A 266 6.76 -43.68 -14.37
N ALA A 267 6.70 -44.98 -14.10
CA ALA A 267 6.55 -45.56 -12.78
C ALA A 267 7.88 -45.74 -12.01
N LYS A 268 9.03 -45.29 -12.57
CA LYS A 268 10.37 -45.55 -11.99
C LYS A 268 10.56 -44.93 -10.59
N ASP A 269 9.92 -43.79 -10.35
CA ASP A 269 9.93 -43.08 -9.06
C ASP A 269 8.69 -43.39 -8.20
N ALA A 270 7.81 -44.28 -8.68
CA ALA A 270 6.67 -44.76 -7.90
C ALA A 270 7.14 -45.69 -6.79
N PHE A 271 6.60 -45.53 -5.58
CA PHE A 271 6.95 -46.38 -4.44
C PHE A 271 6.15 -47.70 -4.42
N ALA A 272 5.08 -47.78 -5.21
CA ALA A 272 4.28 -48.97 -5.44
C ALA A 272 3.64 -48.96 -6.84
N SER A 273 3.46 -50.15 -7.42
CA SER A 273 2.75 -50.37 -8.68
C SER A 273 1.97 -51.70 -8.67
N VAL A 274 0.86 -51.77 -9.40
CA VAL A 274 0.01 -52.94 -9.57
C VAL A 274 -0.44 -53.05 -11.01
N THR A 275 -0.20 -54.21 -11.63
CA THR A 275 -0.75 -54.58 -12.93
C THR A 275 -2.10 -55.27 -12.75
N VAL A 276 -3.09 -54.88 -13.54
CA VAL A 276 -4.47 -55.31 -13.41
C VAL A 276 -5.00 -55.74 -14.77
N ASN A 277 -5.69 -56.88 -14.81
CA ASN A 277 -6.49 -57.29 -15.95
C ASN A 277 -7.88 -56.64 -15.83
N ILE A 278 -8.18 -55.68 -16.68
CA ILE A 278 -9.46 -54.94 -16.68
C ILE A 278 -10.59 -55.82 -17.24
N SER A 279 -10.27 -56.79 -18.10
CA SER A 279 -11.25 -57.69 -18.71
C SER A 279 -11.95 -58.56 -17.66
N ASP A 280 -11.24 -59.05 -16.63
CA ASP A 280 -11.81 -59.86 -15.54
C ASP A 280 -11.74 -59.18 -14.16
N GLY A 281 -11.13 -58.00 -14.06
CA GLY A 281 -11.04 -57.21 -12.83
C GLY A 281 -10.01 -57.71 -11.82
N SER A 282 -9.10 -58.60 -12.22
CA SER A 282 -8.12 -59.22 -11.32
C SER A 282 -6.77 -58.48 -11.29
N CYS A 283 -6.20 -58.30 -10.11
CA CYS A 283 -4.83 -57.82 -9.94
C CYS A 283 -3.84 -58.95 -10.24
N ILE A 284 -2.99 -58.76 -11.25
CA ILE A 284 -2.05 -59.77 -11.76
C ILE A 284 -0.77 -59.81 -10.92
N MET A 285 -0.17 -58.64 -10.69
CA MET A 285 1.13 -58.52 -10.03
C MET A 285 1.22 -57.16 -9.35
N ALA A 286 1.75 -57.10 -8.13
CA ALA A 286 2.10 -55.85 -7.47
C ALA A 286 3.58 -55.84 -7.09
N ASN A 287 4.19 -54.67 -7.21
CA ASN A 287 5.53 -54.39 -6.74
C ASN A 287 5.47 -53.16 -5.84
N SER A 288 5.72 -53.32 -4.54
CA SER A 288 5.58 -52.27 -3.54
C SER A 288 6.69 -52.37 -2.50
N ARG A 289 7.21 -51.21 -2.06
CA ARG A 289 8.09 -51.13 -0.88
C ARG A 289 7.33 -51.03 0.45
N ILE A 290 5.99 -51.00 0.39
CA ILE A 290 5.07 -50.83 1.51
C ILE A 290 4.16 -52.05 1.60
N ALA A 291 4.26 -52.80 2.71
CA ALA A 291 3.51 -54.03 2.93
C ALA A 291 1.97 -53.86 2.83
N SER A 292 1.44 -52.69 3.19
CA SER A 292 -0.01 -52.42 3.09
C SER A 292 -0.53 -52.26 1.66
N LEU A 293 0.35 -52.18 0.66
CA LEU A 293 0.02 -52.03 -0.76
C LEU A 293 0.37 -53.27 -1.60
N GLU A 294 0.90 -54.34 -0.98
CA GLU A 294 1.07 -55.65 -1.61
C GLU A 294 -0.29 -56.33 -1.83
N LEU A 295 -0.35 -57.29 -2.77
CA LEU A 295 -1.53 -58.13 -2.97
C LEU A 295 -1.62 -59.17 -1.85
N LYS A 296 -2.84 -59.44 -1.37
CA LYS A 296 -3.05 -60.47 -0.35
C LYS A 296 -3.07 -61.88 -0.93
N ASP A 297 -3.56 -62.03 -2.15
CA ASP A 297 -3.70 -63.31 -2.85
C ASP A 297 -3.41 -63.14 -4.36
N VAL A 298 -3.07 -64.24 -5.03
CA VAL A 298 -2.95 -64.29 -6.50
C VAL A 298 -4.34 -64.02 -7.09
N ASN A 299 -4.47 -62.99 -7.94
CA ASN A 299 -5.74 -62.51 -8.52
C ASN A 299 -6.71 -61.85 -7.53
N GLU A 300 -6.23 -61.10 -6.53
CA GLU A 300 -7.10 -60.22 -5.71
C GLU A 300 -7.95 -59.30 -6.61
N PRO A 301 -9.27 -59.18 -6.43
CA PRO A 301 -10.10 -58.27 -7.22
C PRO A 301 -9.67 -56.82 -7.05
N LEU A 302 -9.63 -56.05 -8.14
CA LEU A 302 -9.22 -54.64 -8.13
C LEU A 302 -10.04 -53.80 -7.14
N ASP A 303 -11.37 -53.96 -7.12
CA ASP A 303 -12.22 -53.16 -6.23
C ASP A 303 -11.92 -53.41 -4.74
N SER A 304 -11.59 -54.65 -4.37
CA SER A 304 -11.15 -55.03 -3.03
C SER A 304 -9.78 -54.44 -2.69
N TYR A 305 -8.87 -54.40 -3.68
CA TYR A 305 -7.57 -53.77 -3.55
C TYR A 305 -7.71 -52.25 -3.31
N ILE A 306 -8.50 -51.56 -4.14
CA ILE A 306 -8.78 -50.12 -4.02
C ILE A 306 -9.48 -49.78 -2.69
N GLU A 307 -10.44 -50.59 -2.26
CA GLU A 307 -11.13 -50.46 -0.97
C GLU A 307 -10.12 -50.43 0.20
N ARG A 308 -9.15 -51.34 0.18
CA ARG A 308 -8.12 -51.46 1.21
C ARG A 308 -7.16 -50.29 1.22
N ILE A 309 -6.60 -49.91 0.08
CA ILE A 309 -5.62 -48.80 0.03
C ILE A 309 -6.27 -47.46 0.37
N SER A 310 -7.55 -47.28 0.02
CA SER A 310 -8.31 -46.06 0.31
C SER A 310 -8.53 -45.81 1.81
N GLN A 311 -8.29 -46.79 2.68
CA GLN A 311 -8.37 -46.61 4.14
C GLN A 311 -7.31 -45.63 4.67
N SER A 312 -6.23 -45.42 3.92
CA SER A 312 -5.19 -44.42 4.23
C SER A 312 -5.62 -42.98 3.93
N ILE A 313 -6.71 -42.79 3.17
CA ILE A 313 -7.32 -41.48 2.90
C ILE A 313 -8.17 -41.09 4.11
N PRO A 314 -7.89 -39.93 4.75
CA PRO A 314 -8.52 -39.57 6.02
C PRO A 314 -10.01 -39.25 5.92
N GLN A 315 -10.43 -38.59 4.84
CA GLN A 315 -11.81 -38.14 4.68
C GLN A 315 -12.69 -39.18 3.98
N ARG A 316 -13.90 -39.38 4.52
CA ARG A 316 -14.84 -40.39 4.04
C ARG A 316 -15.38 -40.06 2.65
N GLU A 317 -15.63 -38.79 2.38
CA GLU A 317 -16.18 -38.29 1.11
C GLU A 317 -15.16 -38.50 -0.02
N VAL A 318 -13.91 -38.06 0.21
CA VAL A 318 -12.79 -38.24 -0.74
C VAL A 318 -12.52 -39.72 -0.96
N ARG A 319 -12.54 -40.53 0.11
CA ARG A 319 -12.40 -41.98 0.02
C ARG A 319 -13.48 -42.62 -0.86
N THR A 320 -14.71 -42.15 -0.74
CA THR A 320 -15.85 -42.65 -1.54
C THR A 320 -15.69 -42.28 -3.01
N GLN A 321 -15.26 -41.05 -3.31
CA GLN A 321 -14.97 -40.62 -4.69
C GLN A 321 -13.79 -41.38 -5.30
N TYR A 322 -12.71 -41.55 -4.55
CA TYR A 322 -11.53 -42.30 -4.97
C TYR A 322 -11.91 -43.74 -5.39
N ARG A 323 -12.73 -44.42 -4.59
CA ARG A 323 -13.24 -45.77 -4.94
C ARG A 323 -14.07 -45.78 -6.22
N LYS A 324 -14.91 -44.76 -6.41
CA LYS A 324 -15.75 -44.65 -7.61
C LYS A 324 -14.92 -44.42 -8.88
N VAL A 325 -13.80 -43.70 -8.77
CA VAL A 325 -12.93 -43.38 -9.91
C VAL A 325 -12.08 -44.58 -10.33
N PHE A 326 -11.57 -45.34 -9.36
CA PHE A 326 -10.63 -46.44 -9.63
C PHE A 326 -11.27 -47.83 -9.62
N CYS A 327 -12.61 -47.93 -9.64
CA CYS A 327 -13.29 -49.22 -9.77
C CYS A 327 -13.23 -49.77 -11.20
N VAL A 328 -13.35 -51.10 -11.33
CA VAL A 328 -13.26 -51.80 -12.63
C VAL A 328 -14.24 -51.23 -13.66
N ASP A 329 -15.47 -50.95 -13.25
CA ASP A 329 -16.51 -50.45 -14.15
C ASP A 329 -16.18 -49.07 -14.72
N ASN A 330 -15.65 -48.16 -13.90
CA ASN A 330 -15.25 -46.83 -14.34
C ASN A 330 -14.01 -46.86 -15.24
N LEU A 331 -13.06 -47.77 -14.98
CA LEU A 331 -11.90 -47.97 -15.88
C LEU A 331 -12.34 -48.46 -17.26
N ARG A 332 -13.30 -49.40 -17.32
CA ARG A 332 -13.88 -49.88 -18.58
C ARG A 332 -14.60 -48.76 -19.32
N GLU A 333 -15.38 -47.95 -18.63
CA GLU A 333 -16.08 -46.81 -19.22
C GLU A 333 -15.10 -45.78 -19.78
N CYS A 334 -14.05 -45.41 -19.04
CA CYS A 334 -13.00 -44.51 -19.50
C CYS A 334 -12.34 -44.99 -20.80
N LEU A 335 -12.04 -46.28 -20.90
CA LEU A 335 -11.51 -46.92 -22.11
C LEU A 335 -12.48 -46.83 -23.30
N THR A 336 -13.78 -47.06 -23.09
CA THR A 336 -14.78 -46.90 -24.17
C THR A 336 -14.90 -45.46 -24.66
N GLN A 337 -14.56 -44.50 -23.81
CA GLN A 337 -14.52 -43.06 -24.13
C GLN A 337 -13.16 -42.62 -24.71
N GLY A 338 -12.21 -43.53 -24.92
CA GLY A 338 -10.89 -43.22 -25.47
C GLY A 338 -9.93 -42.57 -24.47
N LYS A 339 -10.19 -42.65 -23.17
CA LYS A 339 -9.26 -42.21 -22.12
C LYS A 339 -8.37 -43.37 -21.71
N ASP A 340 -7.09 -43.27 -22.03
CA ASP A 340 -6.05 -44.27 -21.75
C ASP A 340 -5.27 -43.99 -20.45
N MET A 341 -5.46 -42.81 -19.84
CA MET A 341 -4.84 -42.46 -18.55
C MET A 341 -5.82 -41.78 -17.60
N ILE A 342 -5.76 -42.15 -16.32
CA ILE A 342 -6.47 -41.49 -15.21
C ILE A 342 -5.46 -41.15 -14.13
N GLN A 343 -5.51 -39.91 -13.63
CA GLN A 343 -4.67 -39.45 -12.53
C GLN A 343 -5.55 -38.84 -11.43
N TRP A 344 -5.20 -39.15 -10.19
CA TRP A 344 -5.83 -38.53 -9.02
C TRP A 344 -4.81 -38.29 -7.95
N GLU A 345 -4.84 -37.10 -7.36
CA GLU A 345 -3.96 -36.71 -6.27
C GLU A 345 -4.78 -36.64 -5.00
N CYS A 346 -4.37 -37.38 -3.97
CA CYS A 346 -4.99 -37.30 -2.66
C CYS A 346 -3.95 -37.40 -1.56
N PRO A 347 -4.14 -36.69 -0.43
CA PRO A 347 -3.28 -36.89 0.71
C PRO A 347 -3.65 -38.19 1.42
N VAL A 348 -2.62 -38.90 1.86
CA VAL A 348 -2.76 -40.14 2.64
C VAL A 348 -1.90 -40.05 3.89
N TYR A 349 -2.32 -40.79 4.91
CA TYR A 349 -1.50 -41.01 6.09
C TYR A 349 -0.67 -42.28 5.92
N ALA A 350 0.65 -42.16 6.10
CA ALA A 350 1.52 -43.32 6.23
C ALA A 350 1.15 -44.10 7.52
N ALA A 351 1.00 -45.42 7.40
CA ALA A 351 0.56 -46.25 8.52
C ALA A 351 1.48 -46.11 9.75
N LYS A 352 0.86 -46.00 10.93
CA LYS A 352 1.48 -45.80 12.26
C LYS A 352 2.33 -44.51 12.38
N GLY A 353 1.66 -43.41 12.70
CA GLY A 353 2.30 -42.24 13.34
C GLY A 353 3.18 -41.36 12.45
N ILE A 354 2.97 -41.36 11.12
CA ILE A 354 3.87 -40.69 10.18
C ILE A 354 3.10 -39.66 9.31
N SER A 355 3.85 -38.64 8.89
CA SER A 355 3.51 -37.45 8.11
C SER A 355 2.41 -37.61 7.05
N LEU A 356 1.58 -36.58 6.90
CA LEU A 356 0.70 -36.40 5.74
C LEU A 356 1.56 -36.34 4.47
N ARG A 357 1.22 -37.17 3.47
CA ARG A 357 1.88 -37.18 2.16
C ARG A 357 0.87 -36.97 1.07
N MET A 358 1.21 -36.17 0.06
CA MET A 358 0.42 -36.02 -1.15
C MET A 358 0.80 -37.13 -2.13
N ILE A 359 -0.13 -38.06 -2.40
CA ILE A 359 0.11 -39.19 -3.28
C ILE A 359 -0.67 -39.02 -4.56
N ARG A 360 0.01 -39.15 -5.70
CA ARG A 360 -0.61 -39.27 -7.02
C ARG A 360 -0.80 -40.75 -7.35
N THR A 361 -2.05 -41.15 -7.55
CA THR A 361 -2.41 -42.44 -8.15
C THR A 361 -2.57 -42.23 -9.65
N THR A 362 -1.80 -42.96 -10.45
CA THR A 362 -1.93 -42.95 -11.92
C THR A 362 -2.33 -44.33 -12.39
N VAL A 363 -3.31 -44.39 -13.30
CA VAL A 363 -3.72 -45.60 -14.01
C VAL A 363 -3.49 -45.37 -15.50
N GLU A 364 -2.55 -46.10 -16.08
CA GLU A 364 -2.34 -46.15 -17.53
C GLU A 364 -2.91 -47.47 -18.08
N MET A 365 -3.83 -47.38 -19.02
CA MET A 365 -4.55 -48.49 -19.62
C MET A 365 -3.95 -48.83 -20.98
N VAL A 366 -3.62 -50.10 -21.19
CA VAL A 366 -2.99 -50.61 -22.41
C VAL A 366 -3.82 -51.74 -22.98
N ARG A 367 -4.02 -51.71 -24.30
CA ARG A 367 -4.61 -52.83 -25.02
C ARG A 367 -3.52 -53.78 -25.48
N ASN A 368 -3.53 -55.00 -24.93
CA ASN A 368 -2.64 -56.05 -25.38
C ASN A 368 -3.18 -56.66 -26.68
N VAL A 369 -2.64 -56.21 -27.82
CA VAL A 369 -3.10 -56.60 -29.17
C VAL A 369 -2.88 -58.09 -29.45
N SER A 370 -1.97 -58.75 -28.73
CA SER A 370 -1.63 -60.17 -28.92
C SER A 370 -2.65 -61.14 -28.29
N TYR A 371 -3.41 -60.72 -27.28
CA TYR A 371 -4.35 -61.58 -26.53
C TYR A 371 -5.78 -61.05 -26.44
N ASP A 372 -6.08 -59.90 -27.06
CA ASP A 372 -7.34 -59.15 -26.93
C ASP A 372 -7.76 -58.94 -25.46
N ARG A 373 -6.77 -58.61 -24.61
CA ARG A 373 -6.97 -58.31 -23.19
C ARG A 373 -6.70 -56.84 -22.91
N LEU A 374 -7.51 -56.27 -22.02
CA LEU A 374 -7.34 -54.92 -21.51
C LEU A 374 -6.55 -55.01 -20.20
N GLU A 375 -5.37 -54.40 -20.16
CA GLU A 375 -4.51 -54.35 -18.99
C GLU A 375 -4.38 -52.90 -18.50
N ALA A 376 -4.22 -52.70 -17.20
CA ALA A 376 -3.90 -51.41 -16.60
C ALA A 376 -2.66 -51.55 -15.71
N LEU A 377 -1.78 -50.56 -15.76
CA LEU A 377 -0.80 -50.35 -14.70
C LEU A 377 -1.26 -49.21 -13.80
N ILE A 378 -1.44 -49.52 -12.53
CA ILE A 378 -1.68 -48.56 -11.46
C ILE A 378 -0.35 -48.31 -10.75
N TYR A 379 0.06 -47.06 -10.57
CA TYR A 379 1.25 -46.73 -9.79
C TYR A 379 1.05 -45.49 -8.92
N PHE A 380 1.80 -45.46 -7.80
CA PHE A 380 1.66 -44.47 -6.74
C PHE A 380 2.96 -43.68 -6.58
N SER A 381 2.87 -42.37 -6.75
CA SER A 381 4.01 -41.45 -6.64
C SER A 381 3.82 -40.50 -5.46
N ASP A 382 4.88 -40.30 -4.68
CA ASP A 382 4.89 -39.29 -3.61
C ASP A 382 5.25 -37.93 -4.24
N ILE A 383 4.27 -37.05 -4.33
CA ILE A 383 4.41 -35.71 -4.94
C ILE A 383 4.38 -34.61 -3.88
N THR A 384 4.55 -34.98 -2.61
CA THR A 384 4.43 -34.06 -1.46
C THR A 384 5.29 -32.82 -1.63
N GLU A 385 6.55 -33.00 -2.00
CA GLU A 385 7.52 -31.91 -2.18
C GLU A 385 7.11 -30.97 -3.32
N ASN A 386 6.76 -31.52 -4.49
CA ASN A 386 6.32 -30.73 -5.64
C ASN A 386 5.02 -29.96 -5.35
N TYR A 387 4.06 -30.58 -4.66
CA TYR A 387 2.81 -29.92 -4.26
C TYR A 387 3.09 -28.71 -3.37
N PHE A 388 3.97 -28.84 -2.37
CA PHE A 388 4.35 -27.71 -1.53
C PHE A 388 5.12 -26.64 -2.33
N SER A 389 6.06 -27.05 -3.19
CA SER A 389 6.84 -26.12 -4.02
C SER A 389 6.01 -25.36 -5.06
N GLU A 390 4.87 -25.90 -5.50
CA GLU A 390 3.94 -25.17 -6.37
C GLU A 390 2.99 -24.27 -5.55
N GLN A 391 2.40 -24.79 -4.47
CA GLN A 391 1.35 -24.07 -3.75
C GLN A 391 1.91 -22.95 -2.84
N ILE A 392 3.05 -23.15 -2.19
CA ILE A 392 3.59 -22.21 -1.20
C ILE A 392 4.06 -20.88 -1.82
N PRO A 393 4.82 -20.85 -2.95
CA PRO A 393 5.29 -19.59 -3.52
C PRO A 393 4.18 -18.65 -4.00
N HIS A 394 3.06 -19.20 -4.50
CA HIS A 394 1.89 -18.40 -4.88
C HIS A 394 1.18 -17.74 -3.69
N MET A 395 1.40 -18.25 -2.46
CA MET A 395 0.75 -17.75 -1.25
C MET A 395 1.65 -16.81 -0.43
N LEU A 396 2.97 -17.00 -0.52
CA LEU A 396 3.99 -16.20 0.18
C LEU A 396 4.47 -15.02 -0.69
N TYR A 397 3.60 -14.04 -0.93
CA TYR A 397 3.89 -12.84 -1.72
C TYR A 397 4.99 -11.90 -1.14
N ARG A 398 5.55 -12.17 0.05
CA ARG A 398 6.49 -11.29 0.76
C ARG A 398 7.77 -12.01 1.18
N LYS A 399 8.92 -11.32 1.12
CA LYS A 399 10.25 -11.93 1.31
C LYS A 399 10.87 -11.79 2.71
N ASN A 400 10.18 -11.23 3.71
CA ASN A 400 10.75 -11.01 5.05
C ASN A 400 9.87 -11.61 6.16
N PHE A 401 9.65 -12.92 6.11
CA PHE A 401 9.09 -13.63 7.26
C PHE A 401 10.22 -13.93 8.25
N ASP A 402 9.94 -13.83 9.54
CA ASP A 402 10.81 -14.35 10.60
C ASP A 402 10.68 -15.86 10.75
N ARG A 403 9.50 -16.39 10.44
CA ARG A 403 9.14 -17.80 10.59
C ARG A 403 7.93 -18.16 9.74
N ILE A 404 7.94 -19.38 9.22
CA ILE A 404 6.78 -20.01 8.57
C ILE A 404 6.44 -21.27 9.35
N GLU A 405 5.15 -21.52 9.55
CA GLU A 405 4.64 -22.63 10.33
C GLU A 405 3.57 -23.37 9.52
N ILE A 406 3.62 -24.70 9.50
CA ILE A 406 2.59 -25.56 8.90
C ILE A 406 1.87 -26.26 10.03
N ILE A 407 0.58 -26.00 10.17
CA ILE A 407 -0.28 -26.47 11.25
C ILE A 407 -1.27 -27.49 10.69
N ASP A 408 -1.28 -28.70 11.24
CA ASP A 408 -2.34 -29.69 11.03
C ASP A 408 -3.38 -29.52 12.14
N GLY A 409 -4.50 -28.87 11.81
CA GLY A 409 -5.54 -28.59 12.78
C GLY A 409 -6.24 -29.85 13.29
N GLN A 410 -6.27 -30.94 12.53
CA GLN A 410 -6.94 -32.18 12.97
C GLN A 410 -6.11 -32.95 14.00
N ARG A 411 -4.78 -32.86 13.92
CA ARG A 411 -3.84 -33.60 14.79
C ARG A 411 -3.24 -32.78 15.93
N ASP A 412 -3.53 -31.47 16.00
CA ASP A 412 -2.89 -30.53 16.93
C ASP A 412 -1.35 -30.58 16.83
N CYS A 413 -0.82 -30.57 15.61
CA CYS A 413 0.63 -30.56 15.39
C CYS A 413 1.09 -29.42 14.48
N VAL A 414 2.31 -28.95 14.72
CA VAL A 414 2.92 -27.86 13.94
C VAL A 414 4.35 -28.20 13.57
N ARG A 415 4.74 -27.76 12.38
CA ARG A 415 6.11 -27.84 11.87
C ARG A 415 6.62 -26.44 11.58
N LEU A 416 7.83 -26.15 12.04
CA LEU A 416 8.45 -24.82 11.96
C LEU A 416 9.55 -24.82 10.90
N ASP A 417 9.60 -23.76 10.10
CA ASP A 417 10.71 -23.47 9.19
C ASP A 417 11.37 -22.12 9.55
N HIS A 418 12.71 -22.07 9.43
CA HIS A 418 13.51 -20.88 9.68
C HIS A 418 13.91 -20.25 8.34
N PRO A 419 13.49 -19.01 8.04
CA PRO A 419 13.76 -18.37 6.76
C PRO A 419 15.26 -18.09 6.63
N GLY A 420 15.88 -18.79 5.69
CA GLY A 420 17.32 -18.84 5.48
C GLY A 420 17.80 -20.10 4.76
N ILE A 421 16.97 -21.15 4.74
CA ILE A 421 17.23 -22.38 3.99
C ILE A 421 15.97 -22.73 3.18
N CYS A 422 15.72 -22.00 2.10
CA CYS A 422 14.93 -22.57 1.00
C CYS A 422 15.89 -23.41 0.15
N ALA A 423 16.42 -24.48 0.77
CA ALA A 423 16.80 -25.68 0.06
C ALA A 423 15.73 -26.70 0.43
N MET A 424 15.14 -27.30 -0.60
CA MET A 424 14.17 -28.40 -0.57
C MET A 424 14.76 -29.67 0.10
N GLU A 425 15.16 -29.56 1.37
CA GLU A 425 15.52 -30.69 2.26
C GLU A 425 14.95 -30.43 3.65
N MET A 426 13.63 -30.39 3.79
CA MET A 426 12.97 -30.40 5.11
C MET A 426 11.75 -31.33 5.13
N VAL A 427 12.02 -32.64 5.09
CA VAL A 427 11.08 -33.67 5.56
C VAL A 427 11.34 -34.02 7.04
N LEU A 428 12.25 -33.36 7.76
CA LEU A 428 12.69 -33.81 9.09
C LEU A 428 12.92 -32.66 10.12
N ALA A 429 11.91 -31.83 10.39
CA ALA A 429 11.84 -31.08 11.66
C ALA A 429 10.87 -31.79 12.61
N GLU A 430 11.20 -31.83 13.91
CA GLU A 430 10.39 -32.53 14.93
C GLU A 430 8.94 -32.03 14.93
N GLU A 431 7.99 -32.96 14.79
CA GLU A 431 6.57 -32.68 14.90
C GLU A 431 6.25 -32.43 16.38
N ILE A 432 5.92 -31.18 16.71
CA ILE A 432 5.57 -30.77 18.08
C ILE A 432 4.06 -30.49 18.17
N SER A 433 3.51 -30.68 19.36
CA SER A 433 2.11 -30.30 19.63
C SER A 433 1.94 -28.79 19.43
N TYR A 434 0.93 -28.40 18.65
CA TYR A 434 0.63 -27.00 18.37
C TYR A 434 0.19 -26.27 19.65
N SER A 435 -0.67 -26.88 20.48
CA SER A 435 -1.05 -26.34 21.78
C SER A 435 0.15 -26.17 22.73
N GLY A 436 1.07 -27.14 22.76
CA GLY A 436 2.32 -27.06 23.52
C GLY A 436 3.23 -25.92 23.03
N TYR A 437 3.37 -25.81 21.71
CA TYR A 437 4.15 -24.76 21.06
C TYR A 437 3.62 -23.34 21.35
N VAL A 438 2.30 -23.13 21.20
CA VAL A 438 1.65 -21.84 21.54
C VAL A 438 1.93 -21.44 22.98
N THR A 439 1.85 -22.41 23.91
CA THR A 439 2.13 -22.18 25.34
C THR A 439 3.56 -21.74 25.57
N GLU A 440 4.52 -22.35 24.86
CA GLU A 440 5.93 -21.98 24.95
C GLU A 440 6.22 -20.58 24.40
N VAL A 441 5.64 -20.23 23.25
CA VAL A 441 5.78 -18.89 22.66
C VAL A 441 5.18 -17.82 23.58
N MET A 442 3.99 -18.08 24.11
CA MET A 442 3.31 -17.20 25.05
C MET A 442 4.15 -16.98 26.33
N LYS A 443 4.78 -18.03 26.86
CA LYS A 443 5.58 -17.94 28.09
C LYS A 443 6.90 -17.20 27.88
N LYS A 444 7.58 -17.43 26.75
CA LYS A 444 8.95 -16.94 26.51
C LYS A 444 9.01 -15.57 25.83
N PHE A 445 8.07 -15.28 24.93
CA PHE A 445 8.21 -14.14 24.03
C PHE A 445 7.09 -13.11 24.15
N VAL A 446 5.88 -13.47 24.60
CA VAL A 446 4.74 -12.52 24.66
C VAL A 446 4.72 -11.77 26.00
N PRO A 447 4.62 -10.42 25.99
CA PRO A 447 4.45 -9.59 27.19
C PRO A 447 3.19 -9.96 28.01
N ASP A 448 3.25 -9.83 29.34
CA ASP A 448 2.17 -10.26 30.25
C ASP A 448 0.81 -9.60 29.95
N ASP A 449 0.80 -8.34 29.51
CA ASP A 449 -0.39 -7.57 29.15
C ASP A 449 -1.07 -8.05 27.86
N GLU A 450 -0.35 -8.75 26.97
CA GLU A 450 -0.86 -9.19 25.66
C GLU A 450 -1.11 -10.71 25.58
N LYS A 451 -0.76 -11.48 26.62
CA LYS A 451 -0.91 -12.96 26.64
C LYS A 451 -2.33 -13.43 26.35
N SER A 452 -3.34 -12.80 26.97
CA SER A 452 -4.74 -13.18 26.78
C SER A 452 -5.23 -12.95 25.35
N VAL A 453 -4.79 -11.85 24.74
CA VAL A 453 -5.12 -11.51 23.33
C VAL A 453 -4.44 -12.50 22.40
N TYR A 454 -3.15 -12.77 22.61
CA TYR A 454 -2.39 -13.74 21.82
C TYR A 454 -3.04 -15.12 21.84
N GLU A 455 -3.31 -15.67 23.03
CA GLU A 455 -3.93 -16.98 23.21
C GLU A 455 -5.28 -17.07 22.50
N LYS A 456 -6.10 -16.02 22.59
CA LYS A 456 -7.40 -15.99 21.91
C LYS A 456 -7.24 -16.06 20.38
N CYS A 457 -6.29 -15.32 19.82
CA CYS A 457 -6.10 -15.21 18.37
C CYS A 457 -5.46 -16.46 17.76
N VAL A 458 -4.55 -17.16 18.47
CA VAL A 458 -3.87 -18.36 17.93
C VAL A 458 -4.61 -19.68 18.18
N ARG A 459 -5.76 -19.67 18.86
CA ARG A 459 -6.59 -20.88 19.02
C ARG A 459 -7.06 -21.39 17.65
N LEU A 460 -6.92 -22.70 17.41
CA LEU A 460 -7.35 -23.35 16.17
C LEU A 460 -8.82 -23.04 15.83
N ASP A 461 -9.71 -23.05 16.84
CA ASP A 461 -11.13 -22.73 16.63
C ASP A 461 -11.35 -21.29 16.17
N THR A 462 -10.58 -20.33 16.71
CA THR A 462 -10.61 -18.93 16.27
C THR A 462 -10.09 -18.80 14.83
N ILE A 463 -8.94 -19.41 14.55
CA ILE A 463 -8.31 -19.36 13.23
C ILE A 463 -9.26 -19.97 12.18
N ARG A 464 -9.82 -21.16 12.45
CA ARG A 464 -10.79 -21.83 11.56
C ARG A 464 -12.01 -20.95 11.30
N LYS A 465 -12.58 -20.33 12.34
CA LYS A 465 -13.74 -19.47 12.19
C LYS A 465 -13.43 -18.27 11.29
N GLU A 466 -12.32 -17.57 11.54
CA GLU A 466 -11.92 -16.43 10.73
C GLU A 466 -11.56 -16.85 9.30
N LEU A 467 -10.91 -18.01 9.10
CA LEU A 467 -10.58 -18.54 7.78
C LEU A 467 -11.80 -19.09 7.00
N GLN A 468 -12.89 -19.42 7.69
CA GLN A 468 -14.16 -19.76 7.05
C GLN A 468 -14.87 -18.51 6.51
N GLU A 469 -14.81 -17.40 7.24
CA GLU A 469 -15.42 -16.12 6.86
C GLU A 469 -14.57 -15.34 5.86
N LYS A 470 -13.23 -15.44 5.94
CA LYS A 470 -12.25 -14.69 5.16
C LYS A 470 -11.17 -15.66 4.67
N ASP A 471 -10.72 -15.59 3.42
CA ASP A 471 -9.66 -16.50 2.92
C ASP A 471 -8.29 -16.31 3.63
N ARG A 472 -8.14 -15.24 4.43
CA ARG A 472 -6.93 -14.91 5.19
C ARG A 472 -7.28 -14.29 6.53
N TYR A 473 -6.58 -14.71 7.58
CA TYR A 473 -6.71 -14.15 8.94
C TYR A 473 -5.37 -13.61 9.40
N SER A 474 -5.32 -12.36 9.89
CA SER A 474 -4.09 -11.76 10.38
C SER A 474 -4.31 -10.94 11.64
N PHE A 475 -3.33 -10.97 12.54
CA PHE A 475 -3.30 -10.12 13.73
C PHE A 475 -1.85 -9.79 14.11
N SER A 476 -1.65 -8.70 14.84
CA SER A 476 -0.33 -8.29 15.31
C SER A 476 -0.25 -8.37 16.84
N VAL A 477 0.91 -8.77 17.35
CA VAL A 477 1.17 -8.91 18.79
C VAL A 477 2.62 -8.57 19.08
N HIS A 478 2.90 -7.96 20.22
CA HIS A 478 4.28 -7.72 20.59
C HIS A 478 4.97 -8.99 21.09
N GLN A 479 6.24 -9.17 20.73
CA GLN A 479 7.11 -10.24 21.20
C GLN A 479 8.51 -9.72 21.51
N PHE A 480 9.14 -10.25 22.56
CA PHE A 480 10.54 -9.98 22.86
C PHE A 480 11.46 -10.79 21.92
N ASN A 481 12.40 -10.12 21.27
CA ASN A 481 13.44 -10.79 20.49
C ASN A 481 14.51 -11.43 21.41
N LYS A 482 15.48 -12.15 20.83
CA LYS A 482 16.57 -12.80 21.59
C LYS A 482 17.45 -11.82 22.39
N LYS A 483 17.41 -10.52 22.09
CA LYS A 483 18.13 -9.46 22.81
C LYS A 483 17.28 -8.80 23.91
N GLY A 484 16.03 -9.23 24.08
CA GLY A 484 15.08 -8.67 25.06
C GLY A 484 14.38 -7.39 24.58
N GLU A 485 14.44 -7.06 23.29
CA GLU A 485 13.78 -5.87 22.73
C GLU A 485 12.35 -6.21 22.30
N LYS A 486 11.38 -5.33 22.63
CA LYS A 486 9.96 -5.50 22.28
C LYS A 486 9.75 -5.19 20.78
N CYS A 487 9.46 -6.22 19.99
CA CYS A 487 9.21 -6.15 18.55
C CYS A 487 7.73 -6.41 18.26
N LEU A 488 7.16 -5.81 17.20
CA LEU A 488 5.78 -6.08 16.78
C LEU A 488 5.80 -7.17 15.70
N LYS A 489 5.19 -8.33 16.01
CA LYS A 489 5.10 -9.47 15.10
C LYS A 489 3.71 -9.56 14.50
N ASN A 490 3.62 -9.65 13.18
CA ASN A 490 2.37 -9.87 12.48
C ASN A 490 2.23 -11.36 12.11
N TYR A 491 1.19 -12.00 12.63
CA TYR A 491 0.81 -13.37 12.30
C TYR A 491 -0.22 -13.33 11.18
N THR A 492 -0.02 -14.11 10.14
CA THR A 492 -0.97 -14.28 9.05
C THR A 492 -1.20 -15.76 8.78
N PHE A 493 -2.46 -16.18 8.78
CA PHE A 493 -2.91 -17.55 8.57
C PHE A 493 -3.70 -17.64 7.27
N PHE A 494 -3.56 -18.76 6.57
CA PHE A 494 -4.38 -19.11 5.41
C PHE A 494 -4.39 -20.64 5.21
N TYR A 495 -5.42 -21.14 4.53
CA TYR A 495 -5.52 -22.56 4.22
C TYR A 495 -4.62 -22.93 3.05
N LEU A 496 -3.63 -23.78 3.30
CA LEU A 496 -2.95 -24.49 2.21
C LEU A 496 -3.86 -25.54 1.59
N ASN A 497 -4.67 -26.20 2.43
CA ASN A 497 -5.74 -27.04 1.95
C ASN A 497 -6.91 -27.03 2.94
N LYS A 498 -8.00 -26.36 2.52
CA LYS A 498 -9.21 -26.19 3.32
C LYS A 498 -9.92 -27.52 3.61
N PHE A 499 -9.85 -28.48 2.69
CA PHE A 499 -10.46 -29.79 2.92
C PHE A 499 -9.80 -30.50 4.10
N PHE A 500 -8.47 -30.46 4.19
CA PHE A 500 -7.73 -31.22 5.21
C PHE A 500 -7.37 -30.44 6.47
N ASP A 501 -7.84 -29.19 6.59
CA ASP A 501 -7.56 -28.29 7.72
C ASP A 501 -6.05 -28.06 7.95
N ILE A 502 -5.31 -27.96 6.84
CA ILE A 502 -3.88 -27.63 6.85
C ILE A 502 -3.74 -26.12 6.69
N ILE A 503 -3.20 -25.49 7.72
CA ILE A 503 -3.08 -24.04 7.84
C ILE A 503 -1.60 -23.68 7.75
N VAL A 504 -1.28 -22.70 6.93
CA VAL A 504 0.04 -22.06 6.94
C VAL A 504 -0.07 -20.80 7.76
N ALA A 505 0.85 -20.62 8.71
CA ALA A 505 1.03 -19.39 9.46
C ALA A 505 2.37 -18.75 9.09
N THR A 506 2.36 -17.46 8.86
CA THR A 506 3.56 -16.67 8.60
C THR A 506 3.72 -15.60 9.67
N VAL A 507 4.92 -15.43 10.19
CA VAL A 507 5.24 -14.42 11.19
C VAL A 507 6.21 -13.41 10.56
N GLU A 508 5.81 -12.13 10.49
CA GLU A 508 6.66 -11.03 10.01
C GLU A 508 7.05 -10.10 11.16
N ASP A 509 8.31 -9.66 11.20
CA ASP A 509 8.68 -8.48 11.98
C ASP A 509 8.23 -7.22 11.24
N ILE A 510 7.21 -6.55 11.77
CA ILE A 510 6.70 -5.30 11.22
C ILE A 510 7.12 -4.09 12.07
N THR A 511 8.06 -4.27 13.00
CA THR A 511 8.49 -3.20 13.92
C THR A 511 8.92 -1.96 13.16
N GLU A 512 9.83 -2.08 12.18
CA GLU A 512 10.31 -0.94 11.40
C GLU A 512 9.21 -0.31 10.54
N LYS A 513 8.32 -1.12 9.94
CA LYS A 513 7.21 -0.62 9.11
C LYS A 513 6.14 0.10 9.92
N PHE A 514 5.89 -0.37 11.14
CA PHE A 514 4.93 0.24 12.05
C PHE A 514 5.51 1.46 12.78
N GLU A 515 6.83 1.62 12.78
CA GLU A 515 7.53 2.79 13.31
C GLU A 515 7.76 3.88 12.27
N GLN A 516 7.34 3.66 11.01
CA GLN A 516 7.45 4.62 9.92
C GLN A 516 6.11 5.29 9.61
N ASP A 517 6.18 6.54 9.16
CA ASP A 517 5.06 7.28 8.59
C ASP A 517 4.96 6.97 7.09
N ILE A 518 3.77 6.52 6.66
CA ILE A 518 3.52 6.06 5.29
C ILE A 518 3.73 7.18 4.26
N LEU A 519 3.45 8.43 4.63
CA LEU A 519 3.51 9.57 3.72
C LEU A 519 4.94 10.01 3.43
N THR A 520 5.74 10.17 4.49
CA THR A 520 7.09 10.72 4.45
C THR A 520 8.18 9.67 4.31
N GLY A 521 7.89 8.40 4.65
CA GLY A 521 8.90 7.34 4.77
C GLY A 521 9.86 7.51 5.96
N GLY A 522 9.65 8.56 6.77
CA GLY A 522 10.36 8.81 8.01
C GLY A 522 9.84 7.99 9.19
N TYR A 523 10.39 8.19 10.38
CA TYR A 523 9.77 7.62 11.58
C TYR A 523 8.41 8.30 11.86
N ASN A 524 7.50 7.58 12.50
CA ASN A 524 6.32 8.15 13.14
C ASN A 524 6.60 8.42 14.62
N ARG A 525 5.62 8.93 15.35
CA ARG A 525 5.72 9.22 16.79
C ARG A 525 6.27 8.05 17.62
N GLN A 526 5.86 6.82 17.33
CA GLN A 526 6.29 5.66 18.10
C GLN A 526 7.75 5.29 17.80
N GLY A 527 8.14 5.33 16.52
CA GLY A 527 9.53 5.15 16.09
C GLY A 527 10.45 6.20 16.71
N PHE A 528 10.02 7.46 16.74
CA PHE A 528 10.76 8.54 17.38
C PHE A 528 11.07 8.24 18.85
N ILE A 529 10.05 7.93 19.65
CA ILE A 529 10.19 7.68 21.09
C ILE A 529 11.21 6.57 21.35
N ARG A 530 11.06 5.44 20.65
CA ARG A 530 11.90 4.26 20.86
C ARG A 530 13.36 4.51 20.49
N HIS A 531 13.60 5.12 19.33
CA HIS A 531 14.95 5.41 18.87
C HIS A 531 15.65 6.45 19.75
N VAL A 532 14.92 7.48 20.20
CA VAL A 532 15.47 8.49 21.13
C VAL A 532 15.77 7.86 22.51
N GLU A 533 14.88 7.00 23.03
CA GLU A 533 15.13 6.29 24.29
C GLU A 533 16.40 5.44 24.23
N ARG A 534 16.65 4.77 23.10
CA ARG A 534 17.88 4.00 22.85
C ARG A 534 19.13 4.89 22.89
N ILE A 535 19.13 5.99 22.13
CA ILE A 535 20.25 6.94 22.08
C ILE A 535 20.53 7.52 23.49
N LEU A 536 19.49 7.91 24.22
CA LEU A 536 19.62 8.48 25.56
C LEU A 536 20.03 7.45 26.62
N LYS A 537 19.86 6.15 26.36
CA LYS A 537 20.33 5.06 27.23
C LYS A 537 21.82 4.80 27.04
N GLU A 538 22.31 4.96 25.82
CA GLU A 538 23.72 4.76 25.44
C GLU A 538 24.60 6.00 25.71
N SER A 539 24.01 7.20 25.82
CA SER A 539 24.75 8.44 26.08
C SER A 539 25.03 8.68 27.57
N GLU A 540 26.29 8.95 27.92
CA GLU A 540 26.72 9.32 29.28
C GLU A 540 26.30 10.74 29.67
N ASP A 541 26.36 11.68 28.72
CA ASP A 541 25.88 13.06 28.89
C ASP A 541 24.63 13.30 28.03
N ARG A 542 23.52 13.65 28.69
CA ARG A 542 22.24 13.96 28.04
C ARG A 542 22.08 15.45 27.70
N THR A 543 22.89 16.31 28.30
CA THR A 543 22.78 17.78 28.13
C THR A 543 23.25 18.29 26.78
N GLY A 544 23.91 17.41 26.02
CA GLY A 544 24.35 17.65 24.64
C GLY A 544 23.25 17.51 23.59
N TYR A 545 21.99 17.22 23.95
CA TYR A 545 20.89 17.05 22.99
C TYR A 545 19.75 18.03 23.22
N ALA A 546 18.92 18.19 22.19
CA ALA A 546 17.66 18.91 22.25
C ALA A 546 16.59 18.25 21.38
N VAL A 547 15.34 18.40 21.78
CA VAL A 547 14.17 18.03 20.98
C VAL A 547 13.63 19.29 20.31
N VAL A 548 13.42 19.24 19.00
CA VAL A 548 12.82 20.32 18.22
C VAL A 548 11.50 19.84 17.63
N PHE A 549 10.45 20.61 17.85
CA PHE A 549 9.09 20.38 17.37
C PHE A 549 8.74 21.45 16.32
N PHE A 550 8.23 21.03 15.17
CA PHE A 550 7.84 21.88 14.05
C PHE A 550 6.33 21.74 13.81
N ASP A 551 5.67 22.86 13.58
CA ASP A 551 4.24 22.96 13.29
C ASP A 551 4.00 23.88 12.08
N ILE A 552 3.34 23.39 11.03
CA ILE A 552 3.05 24.17 9.82
C ILE A 552 1.72 24.92 10.00
N LYS A 553 1.75 26.24 10.07
CA LYS A 553 0.54 27.04 10.27
C LYS A 553 -0.42 26.96 9.08
N ASN A 554 -1.72 26.91 9.37
CA ASN A 554 -2.83 26.94 8.41
C ASN A 554 -2.73 25.87 7.31
N PHE A 555 -2.13 24.72 7.61
CA PHE A 555 -1.98 23.64 6.62
C PHE A 555 -3.35 23.11 6.13
N LYS A 556 -4.39 23.17 6.97
CA LYS A 556 -5.77 22.85 6.56
C LYS A 556 -6.25 23.72 5.39
N ALA A 557 -5.99 25.02 5.42
CA ALA A 557 -6.32 25.93 4.31
C ALA A 557 -5.53 25.59 3.04
N VAL A 558 -4.31 25.07 3.17
CA VAL A 558 -3.52 24.58 2.02
C VAL A 558 -4.20 23.39 1.36
N ASN A 559 -4.69 22.42 2.15
CA ASN A 559 -5.42 21.27 1.62
C ASN A 559 -6.73 21.68 0.93
N GLU A 560 -7.44 22.67 1.48
CA GLU A 560 -8.70 23.18 0.90
C GLU A 560 -8.47 23.97 -0.40
N LEU A 561 -7.41 24.78 -0.46
CA LEU A 561 -7.12 25.62 -1.62
C LEU A 561 -6.44 24.88 -2.79
N PHE A 562 -5.65 23.85 -2.49
CA PHE A 562 -4.77 23.19 -3.47
C PHE A 562 -5.02 21.68 -3.61
N GLY A 563 -5.91 21.10 -2.79
CA GLY A 563 -6.17 19.67 -2.76
C GLY A 563 -5.15 18.89 -1.93
N THR A 564 -5.58 17.71 -1.49
CA THR A 564 -4.81 16.82 -0.60
C THR A 564 -3.50 16.33 -1.23
N GLU A 565 -3.45 16.09 -2.54
CA GLU A 565 -2.22 15.65 -3.22
C GLU A 565 -1.09 16.68 -3.12
N ILE A 566 -1.42 17.97 -3.23
CA ILE A 566 -0.43 19.06 -3.13
C ILE A 566 0.00 19.21 -1.67
N GLY A 567 -0.92 19.11 -0.71
CA GLY A 567 -0.59 19.06 0.71
C GLY A 567 0.37 17.93 1.06
N ASP A 568 0.08 16.71 0.61
CA ASP A 568 0.91 15.53 0.80
C ASP A 568 2.33 15.72 0.25
N MET A 569 2.45 16.30 -0.95
CA MET A 569 3.73 16.67 -1.53
C MET A 569 4.48 17.70 -0.67
N MET A 570 3.79 18.68 -0.09
CA MET A 570 4.41 19.68 0.79
C MET A 570 4.93 19.04 2.08
N LEU A 571 4.15 18.16 2.72
CA LEU A 571 4.57 17.46 3.93
C LEU A 571 5.84 16.62 3.70
N ARG A 572 5.93 15.90 2.58
CA ARG A 572 7.15 15.18 2.18
C ARG A 572 8.35 16.12 2.03
N LYS A 573 8.13 17.28 1.41
CA LYS A 573 9.19 18.27 1.19
C LYS A 573 9.69 18.84 2.52
N VAL A 574 8.80 19.24 3.42
CA VAL A 574 9.15 19.76 4.75
C VAL A 574 9.90 18.71 5.56
N TYR A 575 9.47 17.45 5.53
CA TYR A 575 10.19 16.36 6.19
C TYR A 575 11.62 16.20 5.66
N GLU A 576 11.80 16.19 4.34
CA GLU A 576 13.12 16.10 3.70
C GLU A 576 13.99 17.32 4.01
N ASP A 577 13.40 18.52 4.08
CA ASP A 577 14.11 19.74 4.46
C ASP A 577 14.64 19.67 5.89
N VAL A 578 13.81 19.22 6.85
CA VAL A 578 14.24 19.01 8.25
C VAL A 578 15.35 17.96 8.30
N ARG A 579 15.18 16.84 7.58
CA ARG A 579 16.14 15.73 7.56
C ARG A 579 17.51 16.13 6.98
N LYS A 580 17.53 16.97 5.95
CA LYS A 580 18.75 17.44 5.25
C LYS A 580 19.30 18.77 5.79
N SER A 581 18.66 19.36 6.79
CA SER A 581 19.10 20.61 7.40
C SER A 581 20.43 20.46 8.16
N GLU A 582 21.09 21.60 8.42
CA GLU A 582 22.32 21.62 9.25
C GLU A 582 22.05 21.27 10.72
N LEU A 583 20.79 21.15 11.14
CA LEU A 583 20.43 20.58 12.45
C LEU A 583 20.97 19.16 12.62
N LYS A 584 21.25 18.45 11.52
CA LYS A 584 21.77 17.07 11.48
C LYS A 584 21.01 16.17 12.46
N PRO A 585 19.69 16.02 12.26
CA PRO A 585 18.85 15.29 13.20
C PRO A 585 19.31 13.84 13.32
N LEU A 586 19.53 13.38 14.55
CA LEU A 586 19.87 12.00 14.87
C LEU A 586 18.66 11.09 14.66
N VAL A 587 17.48 11.61 14.98
CA VAL A 587 16.17 10.97 14.74
C VAL A 587 15.23 12.06 14.26
N SER A 588 14.50 11.81 13.18
CA SER A 588 13.45 12.71 12.68
C SER A 588 12.19 11.91 12.40
N ALA A 589 11.05 12.47 12.78
CA ALA A 589 9.76 11.82 12.66
C ALA A 589 8.65 12.81 12.33
N ARG A 590 7.59 12.31 11.70
CA ARG A 590 6.31 12.99 11.64
C ARG A 590 5.49 12.54 12.84
N GLU A 591 5.10 13.47 13.70
CA GLU A 591 4.37 13.12 14.92
C GLU A 591 2.91 12.80 14.59
N ASP A 592 2.24 13.75 13.94
CA ASP A 592 0.86 13.65 13.46
C ASP A 592 0.57 14.81 12.49
N ALA A 593 -0.33 14.63 11.53
CA ALA A 593 -0.79 15.65 10.59
C ALA A 593 0.35 16.53 10.00
N ASP A 594 0.43 17.79 10.39
CA ASP A 594 1.37 18.82 9.97
C ASP A 594 2.54 19.05 10.96
N HIS A 595 2.66 18.17 11.95
CA HIS A 595 3.68 18.24 13.00
C HIS A 595 4.88 17.32 12.76
N PHE A 596 6.08 17.86 12.94
CA PHE A 596 7.33 17.11 12.84
C PHE A 596 8.17 17.26 14.09
N ILE A 597 8.94 16.23 14.41
CA ILE A 597 9.82 16.22 15.59
C ILE A 597 11.19 15.68 15.22
N CYS A 598 12.23 16.26 15.79
CA CYS A 598 13.57 15.72 15.67
C CYS A 598 14.37 15.82 16.97
N LEU A 599 15.30 14.87 17.15
CA LEU A 599 16.34 14.92 18.16
C LEU A 599 17.63 15.38 17.47
N VAL A 600 18.25 16.42 18.01
CA VAL A 600 19.46 17.03 17.45
C VAL A 600 20.54 17.13 18.53
N GLU A 601 21.81 17.15 18.11
CA GLU A 601 22.87 17.58 19.00
C GLU A 601 22.80 19.10 19.21
N ARG A 602 22.92 19.54 20.46
CA ARG A 602 22.83 20.95 20.86
C ARG A 602 23.85 21.84 20.15
N LYS A 603 24.99 21.29 19.74
CA LYS A 603 26.02 22.02 18.98
C LYS A 603 25.59 22.38 17.55
N ASN A 604 24.60 21.69 17.00
CA ASN A 604 24.08 21.90 15.65
C ASN A 604 22.86 22.85 15.63
N LEU A 605 22.42 23.33 16.80
CA LEU A 605 21.30 24.25 16.94
C LEU A 605 21.77 25.69 16.66
N ASP A 606 21.69 26.08 15.39
CA ASP A 606 21.84 27.46 14.94
C ASP A 606 20.46 28.12 14.83
N LEU A 607 20.21 29.11 15.69
CA LEU A 607 18.93 29.79 15.82
C LEU A 607 18.63 30.75 14.64
N ASP A 608 19.66 31.36 14.05
CA ASP A 608 19.49 32.26 12.91
C ASP A 608 19.13 31.45 11.65
N MET A 609 19.74 30.28 11.50
CA MET A 609 19.42 29.37 10.40
C MET A 609 18.02 28.76 10.52
N LEU A 610 17.59 28.43 11.74
CA LEU A 610 16.22 27.95 12.02
C LEU A 610 15.18 28.93 11.50
N THR A 611 15.39 30.23 11.68
CA THR A 611 14.47 31.27 11.19
C THR A 611 14.31 31.23 9.66
N GLY A 612 15.41 31.06 8.93
CA GLY A 612 15.37 30.90 7.46
C GLY A 612 14.72 29.60 7.00
N MET A 613 14.83 28.51 7.78
CA MET A 613 14.19 27.23 7.47
C MET A 613 12.67 27.27 7.70
N CYS A 614 12.24 28.00 8.72
CA CYS A 614 10.84 28.07 9.15
C CYS A 614 9.99 29.01 8.24
N GLN A 615 10.58 29.76 7.28
CA GLN A 615 9.85 30.60 6.30
C GLN A 615 10.11 30.14 4.86
N LYS A 616 9.06 29.69 4.14
CA LYS A 616 9.19 29.25 2.74
C LYS A 616 8.20 29.91 1.80
N LYS A 617 8.68 30.29 0.61
CA LYS A 617 7.84 30.74 -0.50
C LYS A 617 7.76 29.63 -1.54
N LEU A 618 6.55 29.22 -1.89
CA LEU A 618 6.29 28.21 -2.92
C LEU A 618 5.51 28.88 -4.05
N THR A 619 6.10 28.99 -5.24
CA THR A 619 5.44 29.59 -6.41
C THR A 619 5.07 28.48 -7.41
N ARG A 620 3.79 28.34 -7.75
CA ARG A 620 3.32 27.38 -8.76
C ARG A 620 2.09 27.90 -9.48
N GLY A 621 2.08 27.85 -10.82
CA GLY A 621 0.95 28.31 -11.65
C GLY A 621 0.62 29.81 -11.50
N GLY A 622 1.61 30.65 -11.19
CA GLY A 622 1.43 32.08 -10.96
C GLY A 622 0.91 32.48 -9.57
N LYS A 623 0.66 31.51 -8.67
CA LYS A 623 0.31 31.75 -7.27
C LYS A 623 1.52 31.48 -6.36
N THR A 624 1.78 32.40 -5.42
CA THR A 624 2.85 32.27 -4.41
C THR A 624 2.23 32.00 -3.05
N LEU A 625 2.48 30.82 -2.50
CA LEU A 625 2.11 30.45 -1.14
C LEU A 625 3.27 30.72 -0.19
N HIS A 626 2.99 31.41 0.90
CA HIS A 626 3.94 31.61 2.00
C HIS A 626 3.62 30.60 3.09
N LEU A 627 4.51 29.63 3.27
CA LEU A 627 4.45 28.67 4.36
C LEU A 627 5.27 29.22 5.53
N SER A 628 4.66 29.25 6.71
CA SER A 628 5.31 29.59 7.96
C SER A 628 5.24 28.41 8.91
N VAL A 629 6.38 28.07 9.51
CA VAL A 629 6.55 26.95 10.44
C VAL A 629 6.90 27.51 11.81
N LYS A 630 6.24 27.02 12.87
CA LYS A 630 6.56 27.35 14.26
C LYS A 630 7.43 26.26 14.86
N CYS A 631 8.48 26.67 15.55
CA CYS A 631 9.61 25.81 15.89
C CYS A 631 9.86 25.83 17.42
N GLY A 632 9.30 24.88 18.18
CA GLY A 632 9.49 24.78 19.64
C GLY A 632 10.66 23.90 20.03
N ILE A 633 11.49 24.33 21.00
CA ILE A 633 12.75 23.66 21.33
C ILE A 633 12.79 23.32 22.82
N PHE A 634 13.07 22.06 23.16
CA PHE A 634 13.35 21.64 24.54
C PHE A 634 14.80 21.16 24.66
N MET A 635 15.61 21.89 25.43
CA MET A 635 17.00 21.51 25.73
C MET A 635 17.02 20.45 26.84
N LEU A 636 17.73 19.34 26.64
CA LEU A 636 17.77 18.29 27.65
C LEU A 636 18.60 18.72 28.86
N GLU A 637 18.10 18.41 30.06
CA GLU A 637 18.75 18.68 31.34
C GLU A 637 19.38 17.40 31.93
N LYS A 638 20.17 17.55 33.00
CA LYS A 638 20.73 16.40 33.75
C LYS A 638 19.64 15.52 34.37
N LYS A 639 18.48 16.09 34.71
CA LYS A 639 17.36 15.37 35.31
C LYS A 639 16.71 14.45 34.28
N LYS A 640 16.62 13.15 34.59
CA LYS A 640 15.96 12.17 33.69
C LYS A 640 14.47 12.49 33.54
N MET A 641 14.01 12.40 32.29
CA MET A 641 12.63 12.62 31.87
C MET A 641 12.29 11.62 30.76
N SER A 642 11.02 11.23 30.65
CA SER A 642 10.54 10.42 29.52
C SER A 642 10.56 11.24 28.22
N VAL A 643 10.74 10.57 27.08
CA VAL A 643 10.74 11.26 25.77
C VAL A 643 9.40 11.94 25.50
N ASN A 644 8.27 11.33 25.91
CA ASN A 644 6.96 11.99 25.89
C ASN A 644 6.99 13.34 26.61
N GLY A 645 7.54 13.40 27.82
CA GLY A 645 7.66 14.66 28.56
C GLY A 645 8.56 15.69 27.86
N MET A 646 9.55 15.27 27.07
CA MET A 646 10.38 16.18 26.28
C MET A 646 9.60 16.77 25.11
N ILE A 647 8.84 15.93 24.40
CA ILE A 647 7.96 16.33 23.29
C ILE A 647 6.93 17.35 23.80
N ASP A 648 6.26 17.07 24.92
CA ASP A 648 5.25 17.96 25.51
C ASP A 648 5.83 19.36 25.81
N ARG A 649 7.07 19.43 26.28
CA ARG A 649 7.74 20.71 26.59
C ARG A 649 8.12 21.48 25.32
N ALA A 650 8.58 20.78 24.29
CA ALA A 650 8.84 21.40 22.99
C ALA A 650 7.54 21.96 22.38
N LYS A 651 6.42 21.23 22.51
CA LYS A 651 5.08 21.71 22.10
C LYS A 651 4.63 22.93 22.89
N ILE A 652 4.80 22.92 24.22
CA ILE A 652 4.49 24.10 25.04
C ILE A 652 5.30 25.29 24.53
N ALA A 653 6.61 25.16 24.32
CA ALA A 653 7.42 26.26 23.80
C ALA A 653 6.91 26.78 22.45
N GLN A 654 6.57 25.88 21.54
CA GLN A 654 6.01 26.24 20.22
C GLN A 654 4.75 27.10 20.34
N ARG A 655 3.85 26.79 21.28
CA ARG A 655 2.61 27.57 21.52
C ARG A 655 2.86 28.99 22.02
N TYR A 656 4.02 29.26 22.63
CA TYR A 656 4.39 30.59 23.11
C TYR A 656 4.93 31.51 22.00
N ILE A 657 4.93 31.05 20.74
CA ILE A 657 5.28 31.87 19.58
C ILE A 657 4.06 32.71 19.17
N THR A 658 4.09 34.01 19.50
CA THR A 658 3.01 34.97 19.22
C THR A 658 3.05 35.52 17.80
N ASP A 659 4.24 35.81 17.26
CA ASP A 659 4.44 36.26 15.87
C ASP A 659 5.59 35.48 15.22
N GLU A 660 5.23 34.53 14.37
CA GLU A 660 6.19 33.67 13.67
C GLU A 660 7.00 34.37 12.56
N PHE A 661 6.57 35.55 12.10
CA PHE A 661 7.32 36.33 11.13
C PHE A 661 8.45 37.13 11.78
N VAL A 662 8.27 37.47 13.07
CA VAL A 662 9.29 38.13 13.90
C VAL A 662 10.23 37.09 14.53
N GLN A 663 9.66 36.02 15.12
CA GLN A 663 10.44 34.97 15.77
C GLN A 663 9.76 33.61 15.57
N SER A 664 10.27 32.81 14.62
CA SER A 664 9.67 31.52 14.25
C SER A 664 9.96 30.38 15.22
N TYR A 665 10.78 30.61 16.26
CA TYR A 665 11.16 29.58 17.23
C TYR A 665 11.07 30.05 18.69
N LYS A 666 10.91 29.10 19.61
CA LYS A 666 10.94 29.39 21.06
C LYS A 666 11.59 28.23 21.82
N ILE A 667 12.46 28.57 22.76
CA ILE A 667 13.08 27.60 23.67
C ILE A 667 12.22 27.51 24.93
N TYR A 668 11.89 26.29 25.33
CA TYR A 668 11.15 25.99 26.54
C TYR A 668 11.91 26.49 27.77
N ASP A 669 11.18 27.15 28.65
CA ASP A 669 11.59 27.40 30.03
C ASP A 669 10.53 26.89 31.01
N SER A 670 10.92 26.68 32.26
CA SER A 670 10.03 26.09 33.28
C SER A 670 8.84 26.99 33.63
N SER A 671 8.90 28.30 33.39
CA SER A 671 7.77 29.21 33.61
C SER A 671 6.65 28.97 32.60
N MET A 672 6.98 28.59 31.35
CA MET A 672 5.98 28.33 30.31
C MET A 672 5.01 27.21 30.68
N LYS A 673 5.51 26.12 31.28
CA LYS A 673 4.61 25.03 31.74
C LYS A 673 3.71 25.48 32.87
N ASN A 674 4.23 26.26 33.82
CA ASN A 674 3.43 26.77 34.93
C ASN A 674 2.33 27.69 34.41
N THR A 675 2.68 28.64 33.54
CA THR A 675 1.70 29.53 32.91
C THR A 675 0.68 28.77 32.03
N TYR A 676 1.09 27.71 31.32
CA TYR A 676 0.16 26.87 30.55
C TYR A 676 -0.82 26.11 31.47
N ILE A 677 -0.32 25.54 32.56
CA ILE A 677 -1.16 24.88 33.57
C ILE A 677 -2.09 25.90 34.22
N ASP A 678 -1.57 27.08 34.60
CA ASP A 678 -2.37 28.16 35.16
C ASP A 678 -3.50 28.56 34.20
N LYS A 679 -3.22 28.76 32.90
CA LYS A 679 -4.27 29.07 31.90
C LYS A 679 -5.34 27.97 31.82
N ALA A 680 -4.96 26.70 31.81
CA ALA A 680 -5.89 25.58 31.75
C ALA A 680 -6.72 25.45 33.03
N THR A 681 -6.12 25.69 34.19
CA THR A 681 -6.82 25.75 35.48
C THR A 681 -7.81 26.91 35.51
N LEU A 682 -7.40 28.09 35.05
CA LEU A 682 -8.27 29.26 34.97
C LEU A 682 -9.51 29.00 34.09
N ALA A 683 -9.36 28.31 32.96
CA ALA A 683 -10.48 27.94 32.11
C ALA A 683 -11.44 26.95 32.79
N GLY A 684 -10.91 25.96 33.52
CA GLY A 684 -11.71 24.98 34.25
C GLY A 684 -12.43 25.52 35.49
N GLU A 685 -12.05 26.69 36.00
CA GLU A 685 -12.61 27.33 37.20
C GLU A 685 -13.61 28.46 36.86
N LEU A 686 -13.98 28.65 35.58
CA LEU A 686 -14.85 29.74 35.15
C LEU A 686 -16.23 29.71 35.83
N GLU A 687 -16.94 28.58 35.74
CA GLU A 687 -18.29 28.41 36.26
C GLU A 687 -18.35 28.66 37.78
N GLU A 688 -17.43 28.03 38.54
CA GLU A 688 -17.30 28.24 39.98
C GLU A 688 -16.94 29.70 40.31
N GLY A 689 -16.08 30.34 39.51
CA GLY A 689 -15.71 31.74 39.67
C GLY A 689 -16.88 32.71 39.47
N ILE A 690 -17.76 32.43 38.51
CA ILE A 690 -19.00 33.21 38.28
C ILE A 690 -19.95 33.01 39.46
N GLU A 691 -20.22 31.77 39.88
CA GLU A 691 -21.12 31.46 41.00
C GLU A 691 -20.66 32.10 42.32
N GLN A 692 -19.36 32.15 42.56
CA GLN A 692 -18.77 32.76 43.76
C GLN A 692 -18.64 34.28 43.68
N GLY A 693 -19.07 34.92 42.59
CA GLY A 693 -18.99 36.38 42.41
C GLY A 693 -17.55 36.90 42.33
N GLN A 694 -16.62 36.07 41.84
CA GLN A 694 -15.22 36.44 41.66
C GLN A 694 -15.02 37.38 40.47
N PHE A 695 -15.92 37.31 39.48
CA PHE A 695 -15.95 38.19 38.31
C PHE A 695 -16.79 39.44 38.59
N LYS A 696 -16.18 40.61 38.42
CA LYS A 696 -16.82 41.92 38.64
C LYS A 696 -16.75 42.77 37.38
N VAL A 697 -17.89 43.31 36.97
CA VAL A 697 -17.95 44.29 35.88
C VAL A 697 -17.55 45.66 36.40
N TYR A 698 -16.49 46.22 35.83
CA TYR A 698 -16.10 47.61 36.03
C TYR A 698 -16.63 48.44 34.86
N PHE A 699 -16.85 49.72 35.08
CA PHE A 699 -17.32 50.65 34.08
C PHE A 699 -16.27 51.73 33.86
N GLN A 700 -15.92 52.00 32.61
CA GLN A 700 -15.12 53.16 32.26
C GLN A 700 -15.97 54.18 31.50
N PRO A 701 -16.23 55.36 32.10
CA PRO A 701 -17.00 56.40 31.42
C PRO A 701 -16.30 56.90 30.15
N VAL A 702 -17.10 57.08 29.10
CA VAL A 702 -16.75 57.74 27.85
C VAL A 702 -17.42 59.12 27.87
N VAL A 703 -16.64 60.18 27.63
CA VAL A 703 -17.13 61.56 27.73
C VAL A 703 -17.33 62.18 26.35
N ASP A 704 -18.35 63.02 26.24
CA ASP A 704 -18.53 63.91 25.10
C ASP A 704 -17.37 64.92 25.06
N ALA A 705 -16.65 64.96 23.93
CA ALA A 705 -15.45 65.76 23.81
C ALA A 705 -15.73 67.28 23.97
N MET A 706 -16.92 67.73 23.58
CA MET A 706 -17.32 69.14 23.58
C MET A 706 -17.90 69.57 24.93
N THR A 707 -18.82 68.78 25.50
CA THR A 707 -19.50 69.15 26.76
C THR A 707 -18.76 68.66 28.00
N GLY A 708 -17.86 67.67 27.86
CA GLY A 708 -17.16 67.04 28.98
C GLY A 708 -18.07 66.22 29.91
N LYS A 709 -19.27 65.89 29.46
CA LYS A 709 -20.24 65.10 30.23
C LYS A 709 -20.12 63.62 29.88
N ILE A 710 -20.55 62.74 30.78
CA ILE A 710 -20.58 61.30 30.50
C ILE A 710 -21.63 61.02 29.40
N ALA A 711 -21.19 60.45 28.28
CA ALA A 711 -22.04 60.11 27.14
C ALA A 711 -22.40 58.62 27.12
N SER A 712 -21.45 57.76 27.49
CA SER A 712 -21.62 56.31 27.61
C SER A 712 -20.58 55.73 28.58
N ALA A 713 -20.53 54.41 28.74
CA ALA A 713 -19.44 53.74 29.43
C ALA A 713 -19.09 52.42 28.74
N GLU A 714 -17.86 51.95 28.92
CA GLU A 714 -17.42 50.62 28.52
C GLU A 714 -17.46 49.68 29.72
N SER A 715 -18.02 48.49 29.54
CA SER A 715 -18.00 47.42 30.53
C SER A 715 -16.71 46.60 30.41
N LEU A 716 -16.00 46.48 31.52
CA LEU A 716 -14.67 45.90 31.59
C LEU A 716 -14.64 44.85 32.71
N ILE A 717 -14.53 43.58 32.33
CA ILE A 717 -14.54 42.48 33.30
C ILE A 717 -13.24 42.45 34.12
N ARG A 718 -13.34 42.12 35.41
CA ARG A 718 -12.22 42.00 36.35
C ARG A 718 -12.38 40.72 37.16
N TRP A 719 -11.33 39.90 37.23
CA TRP A 719 -11.37 38.67 38.01
C TRP A 719 -10.58 38.82 39.30
N PHE A 720 -11.25 38.65 40.43
CA PHE A 720 -10.65 38.64 41.76
C PHE A 720 -10.67 37.23 42.34
N TYR A 721 -9.54 36.55 42.24
CA TYR A 721 -9.38 35.19 42.72
C TYR A 721 -9.00 35.17 44.21
N PRO A 722 -9.62 34.32 45.06
CA PRO A 722 -9.40 34.35 46.52
C PRO A 722 -7.94 34.21 46.95
N GLU A 723 -7.18 33.29 46.34
CA GLU A 723 -5.78 33.03 46.72
C GLU A 723 -4.76 33.85 45.94
N LYS A 724 -5.06 34.16 44.67
CA LYS A 724 -4.14 34.79 43.69
C LYS A 724 -4.35 36.31 43.58
N GLY A 725 -5.42 36.84 44.16
CA GLY A 725 -5.77 38.26 44.06
C GLY A 725 -6.30 38.64 42.68
N PHE A 726 -6.01 39.85 42.23
CA PHE A 726 -6.47 40.36 40.94
C PHE A 726 -5.77 39.65 39.76
N ILE A 727 -6.55 39.03 38.88
CA ILE A 727 -6.08 38.42 37.64
C ILE A 727 -6.42 39.35 36.47
N SER A 728 -5.40 39.72 35.70
CA SER A 728 -5.55 40.63 34.57
C SER A 728 -6.38 40.00 33.44
N PRO A 729 -7.33 40.73 32.82
CA PRO A 729 -8.05 40.30 31.63
C PRO A 729 -7.15 39.81 30.49
N GLY A 730 -6.00 40.45 30.27
CA GLY A 730 -5.02 40.00 29.26
C GLY A 730 -4.37 38.65 29.55
N VAL A 731 -4.64 38.03 30.71
CA VAL A 731 -4.18 36.68 31.07
C VAL A 731 -5.29 35.66 30.85
N PHE A 732 -6.50 35.93 31.37
CA PHE A 732 -7.57 34.94 31.36
C PHE A 732 -8.46 35.00 30.12
N ILE A 733 -8.68 36.16 29.49
CA ILE A 733 -9.49 36.25 28.27
C ILE A 733 -8.88 35.38 27.15
N PRO A 734 -7.58 35.48 26.83
CA PRO A 734 -6.98 34.60 25.82
C PRO A 734 -7.06 33.12 26.20
N ALA A 735 -7.03 32.79 27.49
CA ALA A 735 -7.16 31.40 27.95
C ALA A 735 -8.59 30.86 27.75
N LEU A 736 -9.61 31.70 27.96
CA LEU A 736 -11.01 31.36 27.72
C LEU A 736 -11.33 31.28 26.22
N GLU A 737 -10.76 32.15 25.41
CA GLU A 737 -10.86 32.06 23.95
C GLU A 737 -10.20 30.78 23.43
N GLU A 738 -8.96 30.48 23.83
CA GLU A 738 -8.27 29.24 23.42
C GLU A 738 -9.00 27.96 23.84
N SER A 739 -9.75 28.00 24.95
CA SER A 739 -10.52 26.86 25.47
C SER A 739 -11.96 26.80 24.98
N GLY A 740 -12.47 27.85 24.34
CA GLY A 740 -13.85 27.95 23.84
C GLY A 740 -14.89 28.29 24.91
N HIS A 741 -14.47 28.75 26.09
CA HIS A 741 -15.35 29.13 27.20
C HIS A 741 -15.61 30.65 27.28
N ILE A 742 -15.14 31.44 26.31
CA ILE A 742 -15.28 32.91 26.34
C ILE A 742 -16.75 33.35 26.31
N SER A 743 -17.59 32.67 25.52
CA SER A 743 -19.01 32.99 25.37
C SER A 743 -19.80 32.86 26.68
N GLU A 744 -19.41 31.95 27.58
CA GLU A 744 -20.03 31.83 28.90
C GLU A 744 -19.76 33.08 29.75
N LEU A 745 -18.54 33.61 29.69
CA LEU A 745 -18.18 34.83 30.39
C LEU A 745 -18.85 36.06 29.77
N ASP A 746 -18.87 36.16 28.44
CA ASP A 746 -19.46 37.29 27.73
C ASP A 746 -20.97 37.36 27.98
N LEU A 747 -21.67 36.22 28.00
CA LEU A 747 -23.08 36.17 28.41
C LEU A 747 -23.29 36.69 29.84
N TYR A 748 -22.44 36.31 30.79
CA TYR A 748 -22.49 36.83 32.17
C TYR A 748 -22.31 38.34 32.23
N VAL A 749 -21.36 38.90 31.46
CA VAL A 749 -21.13 40.35 31.40
C VAL A 749 -22.33 41.06 30.77
N LEU A 750 -22.86 40.54 29.67
CA LEU A 750 -24.05 41.05 28.97
C LEU A 750 -25.27 41.09 29.90
N ASP A 751 -25.53 40.02 30.64
CA ASP A 751 -26.62 39.96 31.62
C ASP A 751 -26.42 40.97 32.74
N SER A 752 -25.21 41.05 33.31
CA SER A 752 -24.87 41.98 34.40
C SER A 752 -25.07 43.44 33.98
N VAL A 753 -24.60 43.82 32.78
CA VAL A 753 -24.75 45.17 32.23
C VAL A 753 -26.22 45.50 31.97
N ASN A 754 -26.96 44.56 31.39
CA ASN A 754 -28.38 44.74 31.14
C ASN A 754 -29.18 44.90 32.45
N GLU A 755 -28.90 44.11 33.49
CA GLU A 755 -29.54 44.26 34.80
C GLU A 755 -29.24 45.62 35.43
N PHE A 756 -27.99 46.07 35.36
CA PHE A 756 -27.58 47.40 35.80
C PHE A 756 -28.37 48.51 35.10
N GLN A 757 -28.43 48.50 33.76
CA GLN A 757 -29.17 49.50 32.98
C GLN A 757 -30.67 49.48 33.30
N LYS A 758 -31.27 48.28 33.35
CA LYS A 758 -32.70 48.10 33.63
C LYS A 758 -33.08 48.64 34.99
N LYS A 759 -32.29 48.34 36.03
CA LYS A 759 -32.51 48.83 37.40
C LYS A 759 -32.49 50.35 37.48
N ARG A 760 -31.57 51.01 36.74
CA ARG A 760 -31.48 52.48 36.70
C ARG A 760 -32.65 53.11 35.94
N TYR A 761 -32.96 52.57 34.76
CA TYR A 761 -34.03 53.08 33.91
C TYR A 761 -35.40 52.99 34.60
N GLN A 762 -35.71 51.85 35.22
CA GLN A 762 -36.94 51.66 35.98
C GLN A 762 -37.04 52.52 37.25
N SER A 763 -35.91 53.06 37.72
CA SER A 763 -35.85 53.97 38.87
C SER A 763 -35.84 55.45 38.48
N ASP A 764 -36.14 55.77 37.21
CA ASP A 764 -36.10 57.14 36.64
C ASP A 764 -34.76 57.86 36.87
N LYS A 765 -33.66 57.10 36.93
CA LYS A 765 -32.31 57.65 37.08
C LYS A 765 -31.63 57.83 35.73
N ILE A 766 -30.64 58.73 35.68
CA ILE A 766 -29.78 58.91 34.50
C ILE A 766 -29.21 57.55 34.09
N THR A 767 -29.55 57.12 32.89
CA THR A 767 -29.14 55.85 32.29
C THR A 767 -28.40 56.17 31.02
N VAL A 768 -27.16 55.70 30.92
CA VAL A 768 -26.29 55.92 29.76
C VAL A 768 -26.10 54.59 29.02
N PRO A 769 -25.85 54.62 27.71
CA PRO A 769 -25.45 53.44 26.98
C PRO A 769 -24.17 52.81 27.55
N VAL A 770 -24.11 51.49 27.53
CA VAL A 770 -22.93 50.73 27.94
C VAL A 770 -22.50 49.83 26.80
N SER A 771 -21.23 49.90 26.44
CA SER A 771 -20.61 49.06 25.45
C SER A 771 -19.98 47.82 26.07
N THR A 772 -20.24 46.66 25.47
CA THR A 772 -19.75 45.36 25.92
C THR A 772 -19.00 44.67 24.80
N ASN A 773 -17.85 44.10 25.13
CA ASN A 773 -17.03 43.36 24.18
C ASN A 773 -17.76 42.09 23.73
N LEU A 774 -17.67 41.80 22.44
CA LEU A 774 -18.23 40.59 21.83
C LEU A 774 -17.11 39.88 21.05
N SER A 775 -16.81 38.65 21.47
CA SER A 775 -15.81 37.82 20.80
C SER A 775 -16.34 37.30 19.46
N TRP A 776 -15.44 37.00 18.52
CA TRP A 776 -15.84 36.38 17.25
C TRP A 776 -16.52 35.01 17.46
N MET A 777 -16.22 34.32 18.56
CA MET A 777 -16.83 33.04 18.91
C MET A 777 -18.33 33.17 19.24
N ASP A 778 -18.75 34.32 19.77
CA ASP A 778 -20.14 34.55 20.21
C ASP A 778 -21.13 34.55 19.03
N PHE A 779 -20.66 34.90 17.84
CA PHE A 779 -21.45 34.82 16.61
C PHE A 779 -21.80 33.39 16.20
N TYR A 780 -21.07 32.42 16.73
CA TYR A 780 -21.30 30.99 16.53
C TYR A 780 -22.03 30.35 17.72
N ASP A 781 -22.24 31.09 18.82
CA ASP A 781 -22.97 30.61 19.99
C ASP A 781 -24.47 30.93 19.89
N GLU A 782 -25.30 29.89 19.79
CA GLU A 782 -26.75 30.06 19.68
C GLU A 782 -27.36 30.71 20.92
N THR A 783 -26.77 30.56 22.11
CA THR A 783 -27.32 31.10 23.36
C THR A 783 -27.18 32.61 23.38
N ILE A 784 -26.01 33.14 23.05
CA ILE A 784 -25.78 34.59 22.95
C ILE A 784 -26.62 35.19 21.84
N MET A 785 -26.65 34.56 20.66
CA MET A 785 -27.44 35.09 19.55
C MET A 785 -28.94 35.17 19.90
N ASN A 786 -29.49 34.13 20.54
CA ASN A 786 -30.86 34.14 21.05
C ASN A 786 -31.07 35.17 22.17
N TRP A 787 -30.05 35.42 23.00
CA TRP A 787 -30.10 36.45 24.04
C TRP A 787 -30.20 37.83 23.40
N LEU A 788 -29.35 38.13 22.41
CA LEU A 788 -29.34 39.39 21.68
C LEU A 788 -30.68 39.63 20.98
N GLU A 789 -31.23 38.63 20.30
CA GLU A 789 -32.56 38.71 19.66
C GLU A 789 -33.68 39.00 20.69
N LYS A 790 -33.65 38.37 21.86
CA LYS A 790 -34.63 38.65 22.92
C LYS A 790 -34.52 40.07 23.47
N LYS A 791 -33.30 40.60 23.59
CA LYS A 791 -33.08 41.98 24.04
C LYS A 791 -33.54 43.00 23.01
N CYS A 792 -33.26 42.72 21.76
CA CYS A 792 -33.80 43.45 20.61
C CYS A 792 -35.33 43.55 20.64
N ALA A 793 -36.02 42.49 21.07
CA ALA A 793 -37.46 42.47 21.20
C ALA A 793 -38.01 43.14 22.49
N ASP A 794 -37.17 43.48 23.47
CA ASP A 794 -37.60 44.05 24.75
C ASP A 794 -37.88 45.56 24.62
N ALA A 795 -39.10 45.90 24.22
CA ALA A 795 -39.57 47.28 24.10
C ALA A 795 -39.68 48.04 25.44
N SER A 796 -39.32 47.42 26.58
CA SER A 796 -39.34 48.08 27.90
C SER A 796 -38.13 48.99 28.15
N MET A 797 -37.10 48.91 27.30
CA MET A 797 -35.89 49.72 27.37
C MET A 797 -35.73 50.61 26.14
N PRO A 798 -35.15 51.82 26.26
CA PRO A 798 -34.79 52.65 25.12
C PRO A 798 -33.80 51.96 24.18
N SER A 799 -34.04 52.09 22.87
CA SER A 799 -33.10 51.67 21.83
C SER A 799 -31.77 52.43 21.95
N GLY A 800 -30.66 51.78 21.60
CA GLY A 800 -29.31 52.36 21.63
C GLY A 800 -28.59 52.38 22.99
N LEU A 801 -29.23 51.86 24.06
CA LEU A 801 -28.54 51.65 25.35
C LEU A 801 -27.57 50.47 25.32
N CYS A 802 -27.90 49.45 24.53
CA CYS A 802 -27.07 48.27 24.33
C CYS A 802 -26.11 48.54 23.15
N ARG A 803 -24.81 48.38 23.41
CA ARG A 803 -23.75 48.65 22.44
C ARG A 803 -22.77 47.49 22.43
N MET A 804 -22.37 47.01 21.25
CA MET A 804 -21.43 45.89 21.11
C MET A 804 -20.11 46.37 20.53
N GLU A 805 -19.01 46.09 21.21
CA GLU A 805 -17.65 46.34 20.72
C GLU A 805 -17.09 45.08 20.10
N ILE A 806 -16.66 45.19 18.85
CA ILE A 806 -16.10 44.09 18.09
C ILE A 806 -14.77 44.58 17.52
N THR A 807 -13.71 43.85 17.81
CA THR A 807 -12.36 44.19 17.33
C THR A 807 -12.23 44.00 15.83
N GLU A 808 -11.29 44.71 15.20
CA GLU A 808 -11.00 44.57 13.76
C GLU A 808 -10.71 43.10 13.38
N THR A 809 -9.97 42.36 14.21
CA THR A 809 -9.65 40.94 13.97
C THR A 809 -10.88 40.06 14.05
N SER A 810 -11.81 40.34 14.97
CA SER A 810 -13.07 39.60 15.08
C SER A 810 -13.94 39.80 13.84
N TYR A 811 -14.06 41.03 13.33
CA TYR A 811 -14.77 41.28 12.05
C TYR A 811 -14.17 40.49 10.88
N ALA A 812 -12.84 40.40 10.81
CA ALA A 812 -12.15 39.70 9.73
C ALA A 812 -12.33 38.18 9.79
N ALA A 813 -12.63 37.63 10.98
CA ALA A 813 -12.90 36.22 11.21
C ALA A 813 -14.37 35.84 10.91
N ILE A 814 -15.27 36.81 10.76
CA ILE A 814 -16.69 36.58 10.47
C ILE A 814 -16.87 36.34 8.96
N GLU A 815 -17.38 35.16 8.58
CA GLU A 815 -17.67 34.82 7.18
C GLU A 815 -18.83 35.65 6.60
N ALA A 816 -18.87 35.77 5.26
CA ALA A 816 -19.83 36.62 4.54
C ALA A 816 -21.31 36.34 4.85
N ASP A 817 -21.67 35.12 5.28
CA ASP A 817 -23.05 34.73 5.60
C ASP A 817 -23.56 35.40 6.89
N ARG A 818 -22.67 35.85 7.78
CA ARG A 818 -23.03 36.45 9.08
C ARG A 818 -23.06 37.98 9.07
N ASN A 819 -22.78 38.62 7.93
CA ASN A 819 -23.06 40.06 7.76
C ASN A 819 -24.55 40.36 7.94
N ALA A 820 -25.43 39.46 7.50
CA ALA A 820 -26.87 39.57 7.73
C ALA A 820 -27.22 39.60 9.23
N THR A 821 -26.44 38.89 10.06
CA THR A 821 -26.62 38.89 11.51
C THR A 821 -26.23 40.23 12.13
N LEU A 822 -25.10 40.81 11.73
CA LEU A 822 -24.68 42.14 12.20
C LEU A 822 -25.70 43.22 11.82
N GLU A 823 -26.21 43.18 10.59
CA GLU A 823 -27.26 44.12 10.16
C GLU A 823 -28.57 43.88 10.91
N ALA A 824 -28.96 42.62 11.17
CA ALA A 824 -30.15 42.33 11.97
C ALA A 824 -30.05 42.91 13.40
N LEU A 825 -28.87 42.86 14.02
CA LEU A 825 -28.63 43.48 15.33
C LEU A 825 -28.76 45.02 15.27
N ARG A 826 -28.25 45.64 14.19
CA ARG A 826 -28.38 47.09 13.96
C ARG A 826 -29.81 47.52 13.69
N GLU A 827 -30.52 46.82 12.81
CA GLU A 827 -31.95 47.06 12.54
C GLU A 827 -32.81 46.91 13.80
N ALA A 828 -32.38 46.04 14.71
CA ALA A 828 -33.01 45.84 15.99
C ALA A 828 -32.61 46.88 17.08
N GLY A 829 -31.75 47.85 16.73
CA GLY A 829 -31.44 48.99 17.58
C GLY A 829 -30.28 48.77 18.55
N ILE A 830 -29.43 47.76 18.33
CA ILE A 830 -28.12 47.61 18.96
C ILE A 830 -27.10 48.39 18.12
N LEU A 831 -26.32 49.26 18.76
CA LEU A 831 -25.26 49.98 18.04
C LEU A 831 -23.97 49.15 18.04
N LEU A 832 -23.32 49.06 16.89
CA LEU A 832 -22.07 48.34 16.71
C LEU A 832 -20.88 49.29 16.71
N LEU A 833 -19.86 48.93 17.48
CA LEU A 833 -18.61 49.67 17.63
C LEU A 833 -17.48 48.84 17.02
N LEU A 834 -16.67 49.48 16.18
CA LEU A 834 -15.40 48.91 15.72
C LEU A 834 -14.30 49.30 16.70
N ASP A 835 -13.73 48.30 17.36
CA ASP A 835 -12.67 48.47 18.36
C ASP A 835 -11.26 48.25 17.76
N ASP A 836 -10.24 48.79 18.43
CA ASP A 836 -8.81 48.67 18.10
C ASP A 836 -8.40 49.17 16.70
N PHE A 837 -9.14 50.13 16.12
CA PHE A 837 -8.87 50.62 14.77
C PHE A 837 -7.49 51.28 14.69
N GLY A 838 -6.63 50.73 13.81
CA GLY A 838 -5.28 51.22 13.56
C GLY A 838 -4.15 50.34 14.12
N SER A 839 -4.44 49.43 15.06
CA SER A 839 -3.42 48.65 15.77
C SER A 839 -2.74 47.55 14.90
N GLY A 840 -3.35 47.17 13.77
CA GLY A 840 -2.88 46.14 12.83
C GLY A 840 -2.76 46.60 11.36
N TYR A 841 -2.90 45.67 10.41
CA TYR A 841 -3.04 45.99 8.98
C TYR A 841 -4.45 46.54 8.73
N SER A 842 -4.71 47.80 9.10
CA SER A 842 -6.02 48.41 8.91
C SER A 842 -6.43 48.36 7.44
N SER A 843 -7.34 47.44 7.12
CA SER A 843 -7.75 47.25 5.74
C SER A 843 -8.96 48.13 5.49
N PHE A 844 -8.82 49.12 4.60
CA PHE A 844 -9.95 49.92 4.10
C PHE A 844 -11.12 49.06 3.60
N GLY A 845 -10.87 47.78 3.30
CA GLY A 845 -11.92 46.80 3.02
C GLY A 845 -12.92 46.61 4.16
N MET A 846 -12.53 46.76 5.43
CA MET A 846 -13.45 46.67 6.58
C MET A 846 -14.50 47.78 6.52
N LEU A 847 -14.04 49.01 6.29
CA LEU A 847 -14.89 50.20 6.11
C LEU A 847 -15.80 50.09 4.89
N GLN A 848 -15.41 49.31 3.88
CA GLN A 848 -16.20 49.12 2.66
C GLN A 848 -17.27 48.04 2.81
N ASN A 849 -17.01 47.00 3.62
CA ASN A 849 -17.82 45.78 3.65
C ASN A 849 -18.75 45.68 4.87
N TYR A 850 -18.50 46.45 5.92
CA TYR A 850 -19.25 46.39 7.17
C TYR A 850 -19.76 47.79 7.54
N ASN A 851 -21.00 47.85 8.02
CA ASN A 851 -21.55 49.06 8.60
C ASN A 851 -21.44 49.00 10.12
N PHE A 852 -20.95 50.08 10.72
CA PHE A 852 -20.86 50.26 12.16
C PHE A 852 -21.18 51.70 12.50
N ASP A 853 -21.64 51.94 13.72
CA ASP A 853 -22.19 53.23 14.15
C ASP A 853 -21.12 54.11 14.80
N ILE A 854 -20.12 53.49 15.42
CA ILE A 854 -19.03 54.17 16.11
C ILE A 854 -17.71 53.43 15.84
N MET A 855 -16.62 54.17 15.75
CA MET A 855 -15.25 53.66 15.62
C MET A 855 -14.40 54.15 16.79
N LYS A 856 -13.65 53.24 17.41
CA LYS A 856 -12.70 53.55 18.49
C LYS A 856 -11.28 53.60 17.91
N ILE A 857 -10.59 54.73 18.11
CA ILE A 857 -9.18 54.91 17.74
C ILE A 857 -8.32 54.33 18.87
N ASP A 858 -7.49 53.35 18.52
CA ASP A 858 -6.62 52.67 19.47
C ASP A 858 -5.68 53.64 20.21
N MET A 859 -5.45 53.34 21.50
CA MET A 859 -4.61 54.11 22.40
C MET A 859 -3.18 54.29 21.89
N SER A 860 -2.63 53.37 21.08
CA SER A 860 -1.27 53.52 20.54
C SER A 860 -1.12 54.76 19.64
N PHE A 861 -2.19 55.18 18.96
CA PHE A 861 -2.21 56.42 18.17
C PHE A 861 -2.29 57.64 19.08
N VAL A 862 -3.20 57.60 20.07
CA VAL A 862 -3.45 58.73 20.98
C VAL A 862 -2.20 59.07 21.79
N ARG A 863 -1.46 58.05 22.25
CA ARG A 863 -0.18 58.24 22.98
C ARG A 863 0.90 58.94 22.16
N GLN A 864 0.83 58.89 20.82
CA GLN A 864 1.82 59.49 19.93
C GLN A 864 1.44 60.91 19.46
N ILE A 865 0.29 61.46 19.88
CA ILE A 865 -0.19 62.79 19.47
C ILE A 865 0.83 63.90 19.78
N GLU A 866 1.58 63.77 20.87
CA GLU A 866 2.54 64.79 21.32
C GLU A 866 3.92 64.66 20.65
N THR A 867 4.30 63.44 20.26
CA THR A 867 5.67 63.13 19.82
C THR A 867 5.80 62.93 18.31
N ASN A 868 4.70 62.58 17.62
CA ASN A 868 4.72 62.21 16.21
C ASN A 868 3.75 63.07 15.37
N THR A 869 4.32 63.98 14.57
CA THR A 869 3.54 64.87 13.68
C THR A 869 2.80 64.13 12.57
N LYS A 870 3.30 62.96 12.14
CA LYS A 870 2.58 62.11 11.18
C LYS A 870 1.34 61.50 11.82
N THR A 871 1.44 61.01 13.05
CA THR A 871 0.28 60.44 13.77
C THR A 871 -0.82 61.47 13.98
N ARG A 872 -0.48 62.72 14.32
CA ARG A 872 -1.45 63.83 14.37
C ARG A 872 -2.21 64.01 13.05
N SER A 873 -1.48 63.96 11.94
CA SER A 873 -2.08 64.10 10.61
C SER A 873 -3.01 62.94 10.29
N ILE A 874 -2.60 61.70 10.63
CA ILE A 874 -3.40 60.48 10.43
C ILE A 874 -4.69 60.54 11.24
N ILE A 875 -4.62 60.87 12.54
CA ILE A 875 -5.81 60.97 13.40
C ILE A 875 -6.81 61.98 12.83
N ARG A 876 -6.35 63.14 12.35
CA ARG A 876 -7.24 64.13 11.72
C ARG A 876 -7.96 63.56 10.49
N PHE A 877 -7.24 62.84 9.63
CA PHE A 877 -7.85 62.19 8.48
C PHE A 877 -8.83 61.08 8.87
N ILE A 878 -8.54 60.30 9.92
CA ILE A 878 -9.45 59.26 10.41
C ILE A 878 -10.76 59.88 10.91
N ILE A 879 -10.69 60.97 11.69
CA ILE A 879 -11.88 61.67 12.19
C ILE A 879 -12.72 62.21 11.02
N GLU A 880 -12.08 62.90 10.08
CA GLU A 880 -12.76 63.48 8.91
C GLU A 880 -13.41 62.40 8.03
N MET A 881 -12.71 61.28 7.82
CA MET A 881 -13.23 60.14 7.06
C MET A 881 -14.45 59.52 7.75
N ALA A 882 -14.37 59.25 9.05
CA ALA A 882 -15.47 58.65 9.79
C ALA A 882 -16.73 59.52 9.75
N HIS A 883 -16.58 60.84 9.95
CA HIS A 883 -17.69 61.77 9.82
C HIS A 883 -18.28 61.84 8.41
N THR A 884 -17.45 61.72 7.37
CA THR A 884 -17.93 61.65 5.98
C THR A 884 -18.76 60.38 5.72
N MET A 885 -18.53 59.33 6.50
CA MET A 885 -19.25 58.06 6.44
C MET A 885 -20.41 57.98 7.46
N ASP A 886 -20.73 59.07 8.16
CA ASP A 886 -21.74 59.12 9.23
C ASP A 886 -21.42 58.21 10.44
N ILE A 887 -20.13 57.97 10.69
CA ILE A 887 -19.63 57.16 11.80
C ILE A 887 -19.11 58.09 12.91
N LYS A 888 -19.51 57.82 14.16
CA LYS A 888 -19.00 58.54 15.34
C LYS A 888 -17.63 58.03 15.76
N ILE A 889 -16.80 58.91 16.34
CA ILE A 889 -15.44 58.53 16.80
C ILE A 889 -15.33 58.60 18.32
N ILE A 890 -14.75 57.55 18.90
CA ILE A 890 -14.20 57.54 20.27
C ILE A 890 -12.67 57.49 20.16
N ALA A 891 -11.97 58.36 20.86
CA ALA A 891 -10.51 58.27 20.99
C ALA A 891 -10.13 57.69 22.36
N GLU A 892 -9.37 56.59 22.36
CA GLU A 892 -9.02 55.86 23.57
C GLU A 892 -7.68 56.22 24.18
N GLY A 893 -7.56 56.02 25.49
CA GLY A 893 -6.31 56.18 26.21
C GLY A 893 -5.80 57.62 26.25
N ALA A 894 -6.70 58.60 26.23
CA ALA A 894 -6.33 59.99 26.49
C ALA A 894 -5.92 60.17 27.96
N GLU A 895 -4.66 60.52 28.20
CA GLU A 895 -4.05 60.65 29.53
C GLU A 895 -3.66 62.10 29.86
N THR A 896 -3.42 62.95 28.85
CA THR A 896 -2.95 64.33 29.03
C THR A 896 -3.94 65.38 28.54
N LYS A 897 -3.79 66.62 29.01
CA LYS A 897 -4.63 67.75 28.59
C LYS A 897 -4.43 68.07 27.11
N GLU A 898 -3.18 67.99 26.65
CA GLU A 898 -2.75 68.27 25.30
C GLU A 898 -3.36 67.29 24.29
N GLN A 899 -3.45 66.00 24.65
CA GLN A 899 -4.14 64.98 23.84
C GLN A 899 -5.63 65.30 23.71
N VAL A 900 -6.29 65.62 24.82
CA VAL A 900 -7.73 65.94 24.86
C VAL A 900 -8.05 67.20 24.07
N GLU A 901 -7.26 68.26 24.22
CA GLU A 901 -7.42 69.50 23.45
C GLU A 901 -7.23 69.26 21.96
N PHE A 902 -6.21 68.49 21.57
CA PHE A 902 -6.00 68.13 20.17
C PHE A 902 -7.19 67.35 19.59
N LEU A 903 -7.69 66.33 20.29
CA LEU A 903 -8.81 65.52 19.84
C LEU A 903 -10.10 66.36 19.70
N ARG A 904 -10.38 67.21 20.70
CA ARG A 904 -11.52 68.13 20.68
C ARG A 904 -11.44 69.13 19.53
N ASP A 905 -10.28 69.78 19.33
CA ASP A 905 -10.08 70.80 18.30
C ASP A 905 -10.18 70.24 16.88
N ASN A 906 -9.94 68.94 16.71
CA ASN A 906 -10.09 68.25 15.42
C ASN A 906 -11.46 67.57 15.27
N GLY A 907 -12.40 67.82 16.17
CA GLY A 907 -13.79 67.38 16.03
C GLY A 907 -14.07 65.95 16.49
N CYS A 908 -13.20 65.31 17.28
CA CYS A 908 -13.52 64.01 17.88
C CYS A 908 -14.85 64.08 18.66
N ASP A 909 -15.77 63.13 18.48
CA ASP A 909 -17.07 63.16 19.17
C ASP A 909 -16.94 62.80 20.65
N TYR A 910 -16.17 61.75 20.94
CA TYR A 910 -16.09 61.14 22.27
C TYR A 910 -14.64 60.83 22.66
N ILE A 911 -14.33 60.90 23.95
CA ILE A 911 -13.01 60.61 24.48
C ILE A 911 -13.13 59.65 25.67
N GLN A 912 -12.28 58.63 25.67
CA GLN A 912 -12.13 57.68 26.78
C GLN A 912 -10.68 57.65 27.22
N GLY A 913 -10.43 57.76 28.53
CA GLY A 913 -9.06 57.70 29.03
C GLY A 913 -8.91 58.22 30.45
N TYR A 914 -7.73 57.97 31.02
CA TYR A 914 -7.43 58.25 32.42
C TYR A 914 -7.37 59.74 32.76
N TYR A 915 -7.29 60.61 31.74
CA TYR A 915 -7.45 62.05 31.95
C TYR A 915 -8.80 62.38 32.61
N PHE A 916 -9.87 61.70 32.19
CA PHE A 916 -11.21 61.87 32.75
C PHE A 916 -11.47 60.85 33.86
N TYR A 917 -11.47 59.56 33.50
CA TYR A 917 -11.88 58.48 34.39
C TYR A 917 -11.09 57.21 34.14
N LYS A 918 -10.71 56.55 35.24
CA LYS A 918 -10.23 55.16 35.22
C LYS A 918 -11.45 54.21 35.28
N PRO A 919 -11.31 52.96 34.80
CA PRO A 919 -12.30 51.91 35.06
C PRO A 919 -12.58 51.82 36.57
N MET A 920 -13.86 51.80 36.94
CA MET A 920 -14.28 51.82 38.34
C MET A 920 -15.39 50.79 38.63
N PRO A 921 -15.56 50.36 39.89
CA PRO A 921 -16.66 49.48 40.26
C PRO A 921 -18.03 50.12 40.03
N GLU A 922 -19.07 49.29 39.86
CA GLU A 922 -20.46 49.73 39.68
C GLU A 922 -20.89 50.79 40.70
N GLU A 923 -20.59 50.60 41.99
CA GLU A 923 -20.99 51.51 43.07
C GLU A 923 -20.43 52.93 42.92
N GLU A 924 -19.20 53.06 42.40
CA GLU A 924 -18.59 54.36 42.15
C GLU A 924 -19.17 55.00 40.89
N PHE A 925 -19.40 54.21 39.86
CA PHE A 925 -20.03 54.67 38.63
C PHE A 925 -21.46 55.19 38.86
N VAL A 926 -22.25 54.48 39.68
CA VAL A 926 -23.58 54.93 40.13
C VAL A 926 -23.53 56.30 40.79
N LYS A 927 -22.55 56.55 41.67
CA LYS A 927 -22.39 57.84 42.34
C LYS A 927 -22.06 58.96 41.36
N LEU A 928 -21.27 58.68 40.32
CA LEU A 928 -20.95 59.66 39.29
C LEU A 928 -22.17 60.04 38.46
N LEU A 929 -22.95 59.04 38.01
CA LEU A 929 -24.17 59.28 37.24
C LEU A 929 -25.22 60.02 38.07
N ASP A 930 -25.40 59.65 39.34
CA ASP A 930 -26.36 60.31 40.24
C ASP A 930 -25.95 61.77 40.56
N ALA A 931 -24.67 62.13 40.42
CA ALA A 931 -24.18 63.50 40.54
C ALA A 931 -24.41 64.35 39.27
N GLY A 932 -25.00 63.79 38.21
CA GLY A 932 -25.33 64.50 36.97
C GLY A 932 -24.11 64.91 36.13
N ARG A 933 -23.00 64.18 36.25
CA ARG A 933 -21.76 64.43 35.49
C ARG A 933 -21.81 63.82 34.10
#